data_AF-D5EXF2-F1
#
_entry.id   AF-D5EXF2-F1
#
_cell.length_a   1.000
_cell.length_b   1.000
_cell.length_c   1.000
_cell.angle_alpha   90.00
_cell.angle_beta   90.00
_cell.angle_gamma   90.00
#
_symmetry.space_group_name_H-M   'P 1'
#
loop_
_entity.id
_entity.type
_entity.pdbx_description
1 polymer ?
#
loop_
_entity_poly.entity_id
_entity_poly.type
_entity_poly.pdbx_seq_one_letter_code
_entity_poly.pdbx_strand_id
1 'polypeptide(L)'
;MFMESALISTIKFTCIGKGHGAPCTPASREEWEQLRREPWLAQMCERIAKGDDELKHRLPVWTPHCAEFANNHRSIADAIKPLNRLMLDFDEKGHTDDILSKLKIENGKLKNGCAEPDLHGMVVLLVEESVRHGTHVLVELPDGMTAEQAQELMQEATGFVPDAAVKDVSRCIYMVPDDHTRYVSERLFNIGTDDTASKENTADCAVEKSSVSLKESCVNPCQKEFKGIPYSSIIAEWWHRNGGEPAEGERNVKLHKLAVNLRAICDNKKEVLMQVMPRFGLTDAELKSVVDSACKEEPKGVSKTLSSIIDNLSLTINHSDEEELDGAENGQSSMFNVQWNKLPIGLKESLVGVPVSMHMPVLCGVLPIAAAYADQVTVEYCDGNTQRLGLMSIIRGEQASNKSVVKNAVDIWKRQLDEEDALARKREEEWKERKKGRKASEKAPEDPHVLIRVVPVTVSCSTLLKRFKNAQNHTLYSFGEELDTLRKTNGAGSWSSKYDIYRLGFDYGEWGQDYNSDAAESGVVNVAYNWTMLGTNGALRKCFKADNIENGLSSRVLVAEMPDASFAKMPKFRKRSDEDVARIQEAVSRLRGYSGLVDTPRLRKAIEGWVEQKRIEAAKDIDHVKDTYRKRAAVIGFRCGVVFHLLSGCNKESKACTDFALMMAEYCLQQQIKAFGEALESQFLDARDECVRYGSNHSIFDQLAPTFTMDDLRALKRGFCGEAGLRKIISRWYRDQWIEKTDRTHWKKLNTTV
;
A
#
# COMPACT_ATOMS: atom_id res chain seq x y z
N MET A 1 36.13 52.95 1.47
CA MET A 1 34.76 53.24 1.96
C MET A 1 34.10 51.90 2.20
N PHE A 2 33.60 51.66 3.40
CA PHE A 2 33.02 50.38 3.88
C PHE A 2 31.79 49.96 3.03
N MET A 3 31.33 48.70 2.95
CA MET A 3 31.77 47.41 3.52
C MET A 3 31.23 46.26 2.64
N GLU A 4 31.83 45.06 2.75
CA GLU A 4 31.25 43.73 2.48
C GLU A 4 30.29 43.52 1.27
N SER A 5 30.80 42.88 0.22
CA SER A 5 30.02 42.06 -0.72
C SER A 5 30.56 40.63 -0.65
N ALA A 6 30.11 39.89 0.36
CA ALA A 6 30.41 38.48 0.56
C ALA A 6 29.19 37.64 0.18
N LEU A 7 29.46 36.41 -0.28
CA LEU A 7 28.49 35.35 -0.64
C LEU A 7 27.08 35.52 -0.05
N ILE A 8 26.13 36.00 -0.85
CA ILE A 8 24.71 35.93 -0.50
C ILE A 8 24.27 34.48 -0.69
N SER A 9 24.36 33.68 0.38
CA SER A 9 23.59 32.44 0.47
C SER A 9 22.11 32.80 0.46
N THR A 10 21.42 32.51 -0.64
CA THR A 10 20.00 32.83 -0.78
C THR A 10 19.21 32.08 0.29
N ILE A 11 18.64 32.82 1.25
CA ILE A 11 17.98 32.23 2.43
C ILE A 11 16.84 31.31 1.95
N LYS A 12 16.96 30.03 2.25
CA LYS A 12 15.92 29.03 1.97
C LYS A 12 14.91 29.10 3.11
N PHE A 13 13.69 29.53 2.81
CA PHE A 13 12.67 29.86 3.82
C PHE A 13 11.53 28.82 3.91
N THR A 14 11.54 27.84 3.00
CA THR A 14 10.56 26.76 2.89
C THR A 14 11.17 25.62 2.04
N CYS A 15 10.44 24.52 1.84
CA CYS A 15 10.71 23.55 0.79
C CYS A 15 9.56 23.51 -0.22
N ILE A 16 9.86 23.26 -1.51
CA ILE A 16 8.87 23.09 -2.58
C ILE A 16 8.96 21.67 -3.16
N GLY A 17 7.81 21.01 -3.32
CA GLY A 17 7.67 19.73 -4.03
C GLY A 17 6.78 19.85 -5.26
N LYS A 18 7.15 19.21 -6.38
CA LYS A 18 6.42 19.27 -7.66
C LYS A 18 5.21 18.32 -7.72
N GLY A 19 4.33 18.38 -6.72
CA GLY A 19 3.14 17.54 -6.58
C GLY A 19 2.97 16.98 -5.16
N HIS A 20 1.77 16.46 -4.87
CA HIS A 20 1.50 15.88 -3.56
C HIS A 20 2.27 14.57 -3.33
N GLY A 21 3.27 14.61 -2.45
CA GLY A 21 4.16 13.48 -2.15
C GLY A 21 5.44 13.43 -2.98
N ALA A 22 5.71 14.44 -3.81
CA ALA A 22 7.02 14.63 -4.42
C ALA A 22 8.07 15.03 -3.35
N PRO A 23 9.37 14.73 -3.55
CA PRO A 23 10.44 15.26 -2.72
C PRO A 23 10.35 16.79 -2.62
N CYS A 24 10.48 17.32 -1.40
CA CYS A 24 10.37 18.74 -1.11
C CYS A 24 11.78 19.33 -0.94
N THR A 25 12.26 20.06 -1.95
CA THR A 25 13.60 20.66 -1.96
C THR A 25 13.60 22.06 -1.33
N PRO A 26 14.62 22.44 -0.53
CA PRO A 26 14.74 23.79 0.03
C PRO A 26 14.64 24.89 -1.03
N ALA A 27 13.78 25.87 -0.80
CA ALA A 27 13.42 26.91 -1.76
C ALA A 27 13.63 28.33 -1.19
N SER A 28 14.17 29.23 -2.02
CA SER A 28 14.31 30.66 -1.70
C SER A 28 13.08 31.46 -2.11
N ARG A 29 13.05 32.73 -1.71
CA ARG A 29 12.01 33.69 -2.10
C ARG A 29 11.81 33.75 -3.60
N GLU A 30 12.89 33.83 -4.36
CA GLU A 30 12.89 33.99 -5.82
C GLU A 30 12.31 32.75 -6.51
N GLU A 31 12.68 31.55 -6.05
CA GLU A 31 12.14 30.28 -6.58
C GLU A 31 10.64 30.12 -6.26
N TRP A 32 10.21 30.56 -5.08
CA TRP A 32 8.81 30.56 -4.66
C TRP A 32 7.98 31.56 -5.48
N GLU A 33 8.42 32.83 -5.55
CA GLU A 33 7.75 33.87 -6.35
C GLU A 33 7.73 33.53 -7.85
N GLN A 34 8.82 33.01 -8.41
CA GLN A 34 8.88 32.61 -9.82
C GLN A 34 7.82 31.55 -10.11
N LEU A 35 7.71 30.51 -9.27
CA LEU A 35 6.74 29.43 -9.47
C LEU A 35 5.28 29.93 -9.40
N ARG A 36 4.99 30.95 -8.57
CA ARG A 36 3.65 31.57 -8.48
C ARG A 36 3.28 32.46 -9.68
N ARG A 37 4.28 32.91 -10.45
CA ARG A 37 4.11 33.71 -11.70
C ARG A 37 4.01 32.86 -12.96
N GLU A 38 4.22 31.54 -12.87
CA GLU A 38 4.16 30.64 -14.01
C GLU A 38 2.75 30.55 -14.61
N PRO A 39 2.55 30.86 -15.93
CA PRO A 39 1.22 30.88 -16.53
C PRO A 39 0.46 29.54 -16.47
N TRP A 40 1.18 28.42 -16.45
CA TRP A 40 0.58 27.10 -16.37
C TRP A 40 -0.03 26.82 -14.98
N LEU A 41 0.48 27.45 -13.91
CA LEU A 41 -0.07 27.30 -12.56
C LEU A 41 -1.45 27.97 -12.49
N ALA A 42 -1.58 29.19 -13.02
CA ALA A 42 -2.85 29.90 -13.12
C ALA A 42 -3.88 29.11 -13.94
N GLN A 43 -3.50 28.62 -15.13
CA GLN A 43 -4.38 27.78 -15.95
C GLN A 43 -4.81 26.49 -15.23
N MET A 44 -3.93 25.86 -14.44
CA MET A 44 -4.27 24.65 -13.70
C MET A 44 -5.21 24.94 -12.52
N CYS A 45 -5.02 26.05 -11.81
CA CYS A 45 -5.93 26.50 -10.76
C CYS A 45 -7.31 26.85 -11.31
N GLU A 46 -7.39 27.56 -12.44
CA GLU A 46 -8.64 27.89 -13.12
C GLU A 46 -9.45 26.63 -13.50
N ARG A 47 -8.76 25.58 -13.99
CA ARG A 47 -9.39 24.29 -14.31
C ARG A 47 -9.93 23.57 -13.06
N ILE A 48 -9.18 23.59 -11.97
CA ILE A 48 -9.62 23.00 -10.69
C ILE A 48 -10.83 23.77 -10.14
N ALA A 49 -10.85 25.10 -10.21
CA ALA A 49 -12.00 25.91 -9.83
C ALA A 49 -13.25 25.62 -10.70
N LYS A 50 -13.04 25.22 -11.97
CA LYS A 50 -14.08 24.75 -12.90
C LYS A 50 -14.50 23.27 -12.73
N GLY A 51 -13.87 22.52 -11.83
CA GLY A 51 -14.27 21.16 -11.46
C GLY A 51 -13.29 20.03 -11.80
N ASP A 52 -12.12 20.30 -12.41
CA ASP A 52 -11.07 19.29 -12.65
C ASP A 52 -10.32 18.90 -11.36
N ASP A 53 -11.04 18.38 -10.36
CA ASP A 53 -10.55 18.13 -9.01
C ASP A 53 -9.34 17.19 -8.92
N GLU A 54 -9.20 16.26 -9.86
CA GLU A 54 -8.07 15.32 -9.93
C GLU A 54 -6.72 16.03 -10.15
N LEU A 55 -6.73 17.22 -10.77
CA LEU A 55 -5.53 18.02 -10.97
C LEU A 55 -4.98 18.61 -9.67
N LYS A 56 -5.78 18.69 -8.60
CA LYS A 56 -5.35 19.26 -7.31
C LYS A 56 -4.10 18.56 -6.76
N HIS A 57 -3.99 17.25 -6.88
CA HIS A 57 -2.81 16.50 -6.42
C HIS A 57 -1.54 16.74 -7.26
N ARG A 58 -1.69 17.34 -8.45
CA ARG A 58 -0.60 17.71 -9.37
C ARG A 58 -0.11 19.15 -9.18
N LEU A 59 -0.83 19.99 -8.42
CA LEU A 59 -0.32 21.29 -8.00
C LEU A 59 1.00 21.10 -7.23
N PRO A 60 2.02 21.95 -7.46
CA PRO A 60 3.15 22.04 -6.55
C PRO A 60 2.67 22.27 -5.13
N VAL A 61 3.50 21.87 -4.17
CA VAL A 61 3.24 22.07 -2.74
C VAL A 61 4.44 22.76 -2.10
N TRP A 62 4.19 23.55 -1.08
CA TRP A 62 5.25 24.16 -0.26
C TRP A 62 5.00 23.92 1.23
N THR A 63 6.05 23.99 2.04
CA THR A 63 6.01 23.62 3.48
C THR A 63 6.33 24.83 4.36
N PRO A 64 5.31 25.54 4.89
CA PRO A 64 5.56 26.76 5.66
C PRO A 64 6.22 26.49 7.03
N HIS A 65 6.12 25.25 7.52
CA HIS A 65 6.60 24.81 8.83
C HIS A 65 8.07 24.32 8.81
N CYS A 66 8.72 24.22 7.65
CA CYS A 66 10.07 23.67 7.55
C CYS A 66 10.83 24.22 6.34
N ALA A 67 12.06 24.69 6.58
CA ALA A 67 12.98 25.18 5.56
C ALA A 67 13.85 24.08 4.93
N GLU A 68 14.04 22.93 5.60
CA GLU A 68 14.91 21.86 5.12
C GLU A 68 14.55 20.48 5.70
N PHE A 69 14.46 19.46 4.84
CA PHE A 69 14.24 18.06 5.20
C PHE A 69 15.40 17.16 4.75
N ALA A 70 15.74 16.17 5.58
CA ALA A 70 16.70 15.13 5.25
C ALA A 70 16.21 14.36 4.00
N ASN A 71 17.13 14.15 3.05
CA ASN A 71 16.85 13.49 1.78
C ASN A 71 15.69 14.12 0.95
N ASN A 72 15.31 15.37 1.25
CA ASN A 72 14.10 16.04 0.73
C ASN A 72 12.79 15.27 1.05
N HIS A 73 12.79 14.39 2.04
CA HIS A 73 11.64 13.59 2.43
C HIS A 73 10.81 14.33 3.50
N ARG A 74 9.59 14.74 3.13
CA ARG A 74 8.72 15.54 4.01
C ARG A 74 8.10 14.68 5.12
N SER A 75 8.82 14.51 6.23
CA SER A 75 8.36 13.82 7.44
C SER A 75 8.79 14.56 8.71
N ILE A 76 8.16 14.26 9.85
CA ILE A 76 8.57 14.80 11.16
C ILE A 76 9.98 14.34 11.54
N ALA A 77 10.32 13.07 11.25
CA ALA A 77 11.61 12.48 11.59
C ALA A 77 12.77 13.04 10.74
N ASP A 78 12.46 13.58 9.56
CA ASP A 78 13.42 14.14 8.62
C ASP A 78 13.52 15.67 8.69
N ALA A 79 12.80 16.35 9.58
CA ALA A 79 12.82 17.82 9.68
C ALA A 79 14.16 18.33 10.22
N ILE A 80 15.00 18.91 9.35
CA ILE A 80 16.32 19.48 9.72
C ILE A 80 16.17 20.92 10.23
N LYS A 81 15.32 21.73 9.57
CA LYS A 81 15.07 23.13 9.93
C LYS A 81 13.58 23.41 10.12
N PRO A 82 12.95 22.91 11.20
CA PRO A 82 11.59 23.28 11.57
C PRO A 82 11.49 24.78 11.88
N LEU A 83 10.34 25.38 11.57
CA LEU A 83 10.06 26.80 11.74
C LEU A 83 8.89 26.97 12.72
N ASN A 84 8.95 27.95 13.62
CA ASN A 84 7.89 28.21 14.60
C ASN A 84 6.68 28.94 13.96
N ARG A 85 6.03 28.27 13.01
CA ARG A 85 4.96 28.81 12.17
C ARG A 85 3.78 27.86 12.15
N LEU A 86 2.56 28.38 12.16
CA LEU A 86 1.31 27.63 12.10
C LEU A 86 0.44 28.12 10.93
N MET A 87 -0.17 27.18 10.21
CA MET A 87 -1.10 27.46 9.12
C MET A 87 -2.53 27.15 9.58
N LEU A 88 -3.40 28.15 9.49
CA LEU A 88 -4.80 28.11 9.88
C LEU A 88 -5.65 28.12 8.60
N ASP A 89 -6.36 27.04 8.33
CA ASP A 89 -7.26 26.92 7.17
C ASP A 89 -8.69 27.28 7.61
N PHE A 90 -9.40 28.07 6.79
CA PHE A 90 -10.81 28.37 6.92
C PHE A 90 -11.54 27.82 5.68
N ASP A 91 -12.23 26.69 5.82
CA ASP A 91 -12.91 26.00 4.71
C ASP A 91 -14.18 26.75 4.23
N GLU A 92 -14.73 27.65 5.05
CA GLU A 92 -15.93 28.40 4.71
C GLU A 92 -15.63 29.50 3.67
N LYS A 93 -16.31 29.43 2.53
CA LYS A 93 -15.93 30.17 1.33
C LYS A 93 -16.40 31.62 1.34
N GLY A 94 -15.56 32.50 0.81
CA GLY A 94 -15.91 33.91 0.55
C GLY A 94 -15.67 34.87 1.71
N HIS A 95 -15.16 34.38 2.84
CA HIS A 95 -14.85 35.20 4.03
C HIS A 95 -13.45 35.82 4.02
N THR A 96 -12.68 35.64 2.95
CA THR A 96 -11.30 36.15 2.81
C THR A 96 -11.20 37.65 3.12
N ASP A 97 -12.10 38.45 2.54
CA ASP A 97 -12.07 39.92 2.67
C ASP A 97 -12.52 40.38 4.08
N ASP A 98 -13.45 39.65 4.71
CA ASP A 98 -13.87 39.89 6.10
C ASP A 98 -12.75 39.54 7.09
N ILE A 99 -12.06 38.40 6.90
CA ILE A 99 -10.89 38.00 7.69
C ILE A 99 -9.78 39.06 7.57
N LEU A 100 -9.47 39.54 6.35
CA LEU A 100 -8.50 40.61 6.14
C LEU A 100 -8.89 41.91 6.87
N SER A 101 -10.17 42.31 6.78
CA SER A 101 -10.68 43.49 7.46
C SER A 101 -10.55 43.39 8.99
N LYS A 102 -10.86 42.23 9.57
CA LYS A 102 -10.71 41.92 11.00
C LYS A 102 -9.24 41.97 11.45
N LEU A 103 -8.33 41.45 10.63
CA LEU A 103 -6.88 41.52 10.81
C LEU A 103 -6.29 42.92 10.49
N LYS A 104 -7.11 43.92 10.17
CA LYS A 104 -6.73 45.30 9.82
C LYS A 104 -5.83 45.40 8.58
N ILE A 105 -6.01 44.48 7.64
CA ILE A 105 -5.33 44.45 6.34
C ILE A 105 -6.31 44.98 5.29
N GLU A 106 -5.93 46.08 4.63
CA GLU A 106 -6.71 46.75 3.58
C GLU A 106 -5.83 46.90 2.32
N ASN A 107 -6.32 46.47 1.16
CA ASN A 107 -5.57 46.50 -0.12
C ASN A 107 -4.18 45.83 -0.05
N GLY A 108 -4.08 44.70 0.67
CA GLY A 108 -2.84 43.95 0.87
C GLY A 108 -1.78 44.65 1.71
N LYS A 109 -2.15 45.71 2.43
CA LYS A 109 -1.27 46.44 3.36
C LYS A 109 -1.94 46.61 4.72
N LEU A 110 -1.13 46.80 5.75
CA LEU A 110 -1.62 47.10 7.08
C LEU A 110 -2.21 48.50 7.11
N LYS A 111 -3.35 48.67 7.79
CA LYS A 111 -4.01 49.96 7.94
C LYS A 111 -3.04 50.98 8.56
N ASN A 112 -2.89 52.14 7.93
CA ASN A 112 -1.87 53.15 8.23
C ASN A 112 -1.60 53.35 9.73
N GLY A 113 -0.35 53.14 10.15
CA GLY A 113 0.10 53.33 11.54
C GLY A 113 0.04 52.07 12.43
N CYS A 114 -0.48 50.95 11.93
CA CYS A 114 -0.36 49.66 12.62
C CYS A 114 1.02 49.02 12.36
N ALA A 115 1.60 48.39 13.37
CA ALA A 115 2.62 47.35 13.18
C ALA A 115 1.99 46.12 12.49
N GLU A 116 2.79 45.06 12.26
CA GLU A 116 2.26 43.75 11.85
C GLU A 116 1.10 43.32 12.78
N PRO A 117 0.11 42.54 12.31
CA PRO A 117 -1.02 42.15 13.15
C PRO A 117 -0.47 41.23 14.24
N ASP A 118 -0.25 41.83 15.41
CA ASP A 118 0.25 41.19 16.62
C ASP A 118 -0.96 40.73 17.44
N LEU A 119 -1.26 39.44 17.33
CA LEU A 119 -2.31 38.77 18.08
C LEU A 119 -1.68 38.08 19.29
N HIS A 120 -1.45 38.84 20.36
CA HIS A 120 -0.88 38.34 21.62
C HIS A 120 0.50 37.64 21.45
N GLY A 121 1.34 38.19 20.57
CA GLY A 121 2.66 37.67 20.21
C GLY A 121 2.68 36.87 18.90
N MET A 122 1.52 36.49 18.35
CA MET A 122 1.44 35.87 17.02
C MET A 122 1.53 36.92 15.93
N VAL A 123 2.36 36.68 14.92
CA VAL A 123 2.55 37.60 13.79
C VAL A 123 2.01 36.97 12.51
N VAL A 124 1.05 37.63 11.85
CA VAL A 124 0.53 37.18 10.55
C VAL A 124 1.60 37.36 9.47
N LEU A 125 1.98 36.26 8.80
CA LEU A 125 3.02 36.24 7.75
C LEU A 125 2.46 36.20 6.33
N LEU A 126 1.31 35.54 6.13
CA LEU A 126 0.69 35.32 4.82
C LEU A 126 -0.81 35.18 4.99
N VAL A 127 -1.58 35.81 4.11
CA VAL A 127 -3.00 35.47 3.87
C VAL A 127 -3.17 35.19 2.38
N GLU A 128 -3.60 33.99 2.04
CA GLU A 128 -3.86 33.58 0.66
C GLU A 128 -5.21 32.87 0.53
N GLU A 129 -5.82 32.99 -0.65
CA GLU A 129 -7.06 32.32 -1.00
C GLU A 129 -6.74 31.00 -1.73
N SER A 130 -7.25 29.88 -1.24
CA SER A 130 -7.08 28.59 -1.91
C SER A 130 -7.83 28.53 -3.25
N VAL A 131 -7.46 27.58 -4.11
CA VAL A 131 -8.14 27.32 -5.40
C VAL A 131 -9.65 27.00 -5.27
N ARG A 132 -10.14 26.73 -4.05
CA ARG A 132 -11.56 26.47 -3.76
C ARG A 132 -12.28 27.61 -3.02
N HIS A 133 -11.65 28.78 -2.87
CA HIS A 133 -12.16 29.97 -2.17
C HIS A 133 -12.26 29.86 -0.63
N GLY A 134 -11.60 28.87 -0.02
CA GLY A 134 -11.31 28.88 1.42
C GLY A 134 -10.01 29.64 1.72
N THR A 135 -9.87 30.21 2.91
CA THR A 135 -8.75 31.11 3.29
C THR A 135 -7.65 30.34 4.03
N HIS A 136 -6.39 30.64 3.72
CA HIS A 136 -5.22 30.18 4.48
C HIS A 136 -4.58 31.39 5.19
N VAL A 137 -4.36 31.31 6.49
CA VAL A 137 -3.65 32.33 7.29
C VAL A 137 -2.42 31.69 7.94
N LEU A 138 -1.22 32.11 7.51
CA LEU A 138 0.03 31.71 8.15
C LEU A 138 0.39 32.70 9.25
N VAL A 139 0.73 32.17 10.42
CA VAL A 139 1.25 32.95 11.55
C VAL A 139 2.63 32.42 11.98
N GLU A 140 3.49 33.33 12.43
CA GLU A 140 4.62 33.00 13.30
C GLU A 140 4.14 32.96 14.74
N LEU A 141 4.49 31.93 15.50
CA LEU A 141 4.12 31.79 16.90
C LEU A 141 5.23 32.35 17.81
N PRO A 142 4.89 32.96 18.95
CA PRO A 142 5.86 33.26 19.99
C PRO A 142 6.26 31.97 20.73
N ASP A 143 7.44 31.97 21.36
CA ASP A 143 7.96 30.80 22.06
C ASP A 143 7.02 30.34 23.19
N GLY A 144 6.70 29.04 23.21
CA GLY A 144 5.86 28.40 24.22
C GLY A 144 4.35 28.48 23.98
N MET A 145 3.87 29.15 22.92
CA MET A 145 2.46 29.13 22.53
C MET A 145 2.10 27.81 21.82
N THR A 146 0.97 27.19 22.18
CA THR A 146 0.47 25.98 21.51
C THR A 146 -0.39 26.30 20.30
N ALA A 147 -0.59 25.33 19.42
CA ALA A 147 -1.39 25.53 18.21
C ALA A 147 -2.88 25.72 18.52
N GLU A 148 -3.38 25.08 19.58
CA GLU A 148 -4.75 25.22 20.07
C GLU A 148 -5.00 26.65 20.58
N GLN A 149 -4.07 27.21 21.36
CA GLN A 149 -4.14 28.61 21.82
C GLN A 149 -4.12 29.58 20.62
N ALA A 150 -3.30 29.31 19.60
CA ALA A 150 -3.27 30.13 18.39
C ALA A 150 -4.56 30.04 17.56
N GLN A 151 -5.23 28.88 17.54
CA GLN A 151 -6.56 28.72 16.93
C GLN A 151 -7.63 29.51 17.69
N GLU A 152 -7.65 29.43 19.03
CA GLU A 152 -8.58 30.18 19.89
C GLU A 152 -8.42 31.70 19.71
N LEU A 153 -7.19 32.21 19.74
CA LEU A 153 -6.89 33.63 19.54
C LEU A 153 -7.27 34.13 18.13
N MET A 154 -7.02 33.32 17.09
CA MET A 154 -7.43 33.67 15.73
C MET A 154 -8.96 33.67 15.58
N GLN A 155 -9.65 32.74 16.25
CA GLN A 155 -11.11 32.71 16.27
C GLN A 155 -11.69 33.95 16.99
N GLU A 156 -11.11 34.36 18.13
CA GLU A 156 -11.55 35.56 18.86
C GLU A 156 -11.39 36.83 18.01
N ALA A 157 -10.24 36.97 17.33
CA ALA A 157 -9.95 38.18 16.56
C ALA A 157 -10.72 38.28 15.23
N THR A 158 -10.90 37.17 14.52
CA THR A 158 -11.59 37.15 13.22
C THR A 158 -13.11 36.96 13.35
N GLY A 159 -13.56 36.21 14.36
CA GLY A 159 -14.94 35.73 14.50
C GLY A 159 -15.23 34.46 13.69
N PHE A 160 -14.26 33.92 12.95
CA PHE A 160 -14.38 32.70 12.15
C PHE A 160 -13.65 31.53 12.82
N VAL A 161 -14.19 30.32 12.72
CA VAL A 161 -13.60 29.13 13.35
C VAL A 161 -12.59 28.49 12.39
N PRO A 162 -11.30 28.36 12.76
CA PRO A 162 -10.34 27.60 11.95
C PRO A 162 -10.65 26.10 11.94
N ASP A 163 -10.15 25.38 10.94
CA ASP A 163 -10.15 23.91 10.92
C ASP A 163 -9.46 23.35 12.19
N ALA A 164 -10.18 22.53 12.94
CA ALA A 164 -9.73 21.94 14.20
C ALA A 164 -8.56 20.94 14.04
N ALA A 165 -8.23 20.53 12.81
CA ALA A 165 -7.04 19.73 12.55
C ALA A 165 -5.75 20.56 12.68
N VAL A 166 -5.15 20.56 13.87
CA VAL A 166 -3.78 21.04 14.09
C VAL A 166 -2.81 20.28 13.16
N LYS A 167 -1.93 21.03 12.48
CA LYS A 167 -1.08 20.55 11.39
C LYS A 167 0.38 20.51 11.83
N ASP A 168 0.98 19.32 11.77
CA ASP A 168 2.39 19.10 12.11
C ASP A 168 3.35 19.60 11.01
N VAL A 169 4.66 19.53 11.30
CA VAL A 169 5.75 20.03 10.44
C VAL A 169 5.78 19.42 9.03
N SER A 170 5.16 18.25 8.82
CA SER A 170 5.05 17.57 7.53
C SER A 170 3.87 18.06 6.68
N ARG A 171 3.05 18.99 7.18
CA ARG A 171 1.96 19.59 6.39
C ARG A 171 2.52 20.45 5.27
N CYS A 172 1.88 20.35 4.11
CA CYS A 172 2.14 21.20 2.96
C CYS A 172 0.87 21.92 2.51
N ILE A 173 1.05 23.07 1.87
CA ILE A 173 -0.02 23.82 1.20
C ILE A 173 0.17 23.67 -0.31
N TYR A 174 -0.93 23.62 -1.07
CA TYR A 174 -0.86 23.65 -2.52
C TYR A 174 -0.53 25.06 -3.01
N MET A 175 0.46 25.17 -3.90
CA MET A 175 0.86 26.45 -4.49
C MET A 175 -0.29 27.02 -5.32
N VAL A 176 -0.58 28.29 -5.12
CA VAL A 176 -1.53 29.08 -5.90
C VAL A 176 -0.79 30.27 -6.54
N PRO A 177 -1.32 30.90 -7.61
CA PRO A 177 -0.60 31.97 -8.30
C PRO A 177 -0.53 33.26 -7.45
N ASP A 178 0.18 34.27 -7.93
CA ASP A 178 0.39 35.53 -7.20
C ASP A 178 -0.93 36.28 -6.89
N ASP A 179 -1.94 36.21 -7.76
CA ASP A 179 -3.24 36.89 -7.63
C ASP A 179 -4.14 36.34 -6.52
N HIS A 180 -3.93 35.08 -6.13
CA HIS A 180 -4.56 34.47 -4.95
C HIS A 180 -3.95 34.97 -3.62
N THR A 181 -2.80 35.65 -3.66
CA THR A 181 -2.15 36.21 -2.45
C THR A 181 -2.82 37.51 -2.04
N ARG A 182 -3.37 37.58 -0.83
CA ARG A 182 -4.03 38.79 -0.33
C ARG A 182 -3.15 39.61 0.61
N TYR A 183 -2.18 38.98 1.30
CA TYR A 183 -1.20 39.65 2.14
C TYR A 183 0.07 38.81 2.30
N VAL A 184 1.24 39.44 2.32
CA VAL A 184 2.53 38.81 2.66
C VAL A 184 3.34 39.80 3.51
N SER A 185 3.94 39.33 4.61
CA SER A 185 4.97 40.07 5.33
C SER A 185 6.37 39.73 4.79
N GLU A 186 7.24 40.74 4.69
CA GLU A 186 8.67 40.57 4.42
C GLU A 186 9.36 39.65 5.46
N ARG A 187 8.83 39.58 6.69
CA ARG A 187 9.30 38.68 7.76
C ARG A 187 9.20 37.20 7.38
N LEU A 188 8.31 36.81 6.46
CA LEU A 188 8.20 35.45 5.95
C LEU A 188 9.53 34.91 5.41
N PHE A 189 10.34 35.77 4.79
CA PHE A 189 11.57 35.42 4.10
C PHE A 189 12.83 35.54 4.97
N ASN A 190 12.74 36.16 6.14
CA ASN A 190 13.87 36.44 7.03
C ASN A 190 13.98 35.37 8.13
N ILE A 191 14.64 34.25 7.82
CA ILE A 191 14.91 33.17 8.79
C ILE A 191 16.31 33.36 9.38
N GLY A 192 16.40 33.42 10.71
CA GLY A 192 17.66 33.60 11.43
C GLY A 192 18.67 32.50 11.13
N THR A 193 19.92 32.88 10.91
CA THR A 193 21.03 31.97 10.57
C THR A 193 21.86 31.63 11.79
N ASP A 194 21.87 30.35 12.20
CA ASP A 194 22.92 29.78 13.03
C ASP A 194 23.68 28.67 12.28
N ASP A 195 24.96 28.97 12.03
CA ASP A 195 26.16 28.13 11.89
C ASP A 195 26.38 26.98 10.86
N THR A 196 27.56 27.06 10.22
CA THR A 196 28.44 26.01 9.65
C THR A 196 28.31 25.48 8.19
N ALA A 197 28.66 26.36 7.25
CA ALA A 197 29.79 26.25 6.29
C ALA A 197 30.12 24.96 5.46
N SER A 198 29.97 25.12 4.13
CA SER A 198 30.98 24.84 3.06
C SER A 198 31.29 23.40 2.55
N LYS A 199 31.08 23.15 1.24
CA LYS A 199 32.12 23.27 0.17
C LYS A 199 31.57 22.98 -1.24
N GLU A 200 32.26 23.51 -2.25
CA GLU A 200 31.83 23.64 -3.65
C GLU A 200 32.22 22.43 -4.53
N ASN A 201 31.55 22.27 -5.70
CA ASN A 201 32.22 22.40 -7.00
C ASN A 201 31.23 22.46 -8.19
N THR A 202 31.59 23.24 -9.21
CA THR A 202 30.76 23.64 -10.36
C THR A 202 31.18 22.95 -11.67
N ALA A 203 30.27 22.91 -12.65
CA ALA A 203 30.59 22.92 -14.09
C ALA A 203 29.35 23.28 -14.95
N ASP A 204 29.50 24.27 -15.83
CA ASP A 204 28.48 24.86 -16.74
C ASP A 204 28.25 24.05 -18.03
N CYS A 205 27.11 24.23 -18.73
CA CYS A 205 26.94 25.31 -19.74
C CYS A 205 25.70 25.21 -20.68
N ALA A 206 25.18 26.40 -21.05
CA ALA A 206 24.29 26.85 -22.16
C ALA A 206 23.91 25.89 -23.34
N VAL A 207 22.70 25.89 -23.97
CA VAL A 207 21.85 26.96 -24.59
C VAL A 207 22.39 27.38 -26.01
N GLU A 208 21.63 27.50 -27.14
CA GLU A 208 20.22 27.90 -27.37
C GLU A 208 19.47 27.36 -28.65
N LYS A 209 18.11 27.31 -28.57
CA LYS A 209 16.90 27.38 -29.50
C LYS A 209 16.91 27.36 -31.07
N SER A 210 15.71 27.02 -31.60
CA SER A 210 15.00 27.53 -32.83
C SER A 210 15.39 27.02 -34.25
N SER A 211 14.50 26.91 -35.28
CA SER A 211 13.01 26.92 -35.38
C SER A 211 12.44 26.56 -36.81
N VAL A 212 11.20 26.04 -36.87
CA VAL A 212 10.14 26.00 -37.96
C VAL A 212 10.27 25.24 -39.33
N SER A 213 9.33 24.28 -39.54
CA SER A 213 8.30 24.18 -40.63
C SER A 213 8.36 23.23 -41.87
N LEU A 214 7.21 22.51 -42.04
CA LEU A 214 6.50 22.00 -43.24
C LEU A 214 6.83 20.62 -43.91
N LYS A 215 5.92 19.64 -43.67
CA LYS A 215 5.23 18.64 -44.55
C LYS A 215 5.97 18.11 -45.82
N GLU A 216 5.93 16.82 -46.21
CA GLU A 216 4.78 15.88 -46.26
C GLU A 216 5.18 14.44 -46.70
N SER A 217 4.27 13.46 -46.54
CA SER A 217 4.17 12.13 -47.22
C SER A 217 5.02 10.92 -46.72
N CYS A 218 4.56 9.71 -47.09
CA CYS A 218 4.71 8.47 -46.31
C CYS A 218 5.21 7.26 -47.15
N VAL A 219 6.08 6.40 -46.59
CA VAL A 219 6.40 5.05 -47.12
C VAL A 219 6.64 4.06 -45.97
N ASN A 220 6.02 2.87 -46.00
CA ASN A 220 6.14 1.85 -44.94
C ASN A 220 7.55 1.21 -44.86
N PRO A 221 8.14 1.00 -43.66
CA PRO A 221 9.39 0.25 -43.50
C PRO A 221 9.23 -1.27 -43.45
N CYS A 222 10.30 -1.97 -43.82
CA CYS A 222 10.41 -3.43 -43.86
C CYS A 222 10.51 -4.06 -42.44
N GLN A 223 9.93 -5.25 -42.25
CA GLN A 223 9.99 -5.98 -40.98
C GLN A 223 11.42 -6.46 -40.67
N LYS A 224 11.96 -6.01 -39.53
CA LYS A 224 13.17 -6.56 -38.91
C LYS A 224 12.81 -7.27 -37.60
N GLU A 225 13.69 -8.15 -37.16
CA GLU A 225 13.53 -8.94 -35.93
C GLU A 225 14.77 -8.84 -35.02
N PHE A 226 14.54 -9.07 -33.72
CA PHE A 226 15.57 -9.25 -32.71
C PHE A 226 15.25 -10.53 -31.92
N LYS A 227 16.16 -11.51 -31.92
CA LYS A 227 15.93 -12.85 -31.33
C LYS A 227 14.62 -13.54 -31.79
N GLY A 228 14.25 -13.37 -33.06
CA GLY A 228 13.00 -13.91 -33.63
C GLY A 228 11.73 -13.13 -33.28
N ILE A 229 11.84 -12.04 -32.51
CA ILE A 229 10.70 -11.15 -32.21
C ILE A 229 10.74 -9.97 -33.20
N PRO A 230 9.65 -9.68 -33.95
CA PRO A 230 9.57 -8.48 -34.78
C PRO A 230 9.73 -7.20 -33.97
N TYR A 231 10.55 -6.25 -34.47
CA TYR A 231 10.72 -4.95 -33.81
C TYR A 231 9.40 -4.20 -33.65
N SER A 232 8.44 -4.38 -34.57
CA SER A 232 7.08 -3.84 -34.44
C SER A 232 6.38 -4.30 -33.16
N SER A 233 6.54 -5.56 -32.76
CA SER A 233 5.96 -6.13 -31.54
C SER A 233 6.65 -5.60 -30.28
N ILE A 234 7.99 -5.50 -30.32
CA ILE A 234 8.78 -4.89 -29.23
C ILE A 234 8.37 -3.41 -29.03
N ILE A 235 8.18 -2.67 -30.12
CA ILE A 235 7.81 -1.25 -30.10
C ILE A 235 6.37 -1.04 -29.63
N ALA A 236 5.42 -1.87 -30.08
CA ALA A 236 4.03 -1.81 -29.63
C ALA A 236 3.91 -2.06 -28.11
N GLU A 237 4.55 -3.11 -27.60
CA GLU A 237 4.59 -3.42 -26.18
C GLU A 237 5.36 -2.36 -25.37
N TRP A 238 6.41 -1.76 -25.95
CA TRP A 238 7.09 -0.62 -25.33
C TRP A 238 6.18 0.60 -25.20
N TRP A 239 5.39 0.94 -26.23
CA TRP A 239 4.40 2.02 -26.14
C TRP A 239 3.31 1.71 -25.11
N HIS A 240 2.80 0.47 -25.08
CA HIS A 240 1.82 0.03 -24.08
C HIS A 240 2.31 0.29 -22.65
N ARG A 241 3.57 -0.03 -22.34
CA ARG A 241 4.18 0.21 -21.02
C ARG A 241 4.62 1.65 -20.75
N ASN A 242 4.77 2.50 -21.78
CA ASN A 242 5.31 3.87 -21.66
C ASN A 242 4.26 4.97 -21.96
N GLY A 243 2.98 4.68 -21.77
CA GLY A 243 1.90 5.68 -21.84
C GLY A 243 1.38 5.97 -23.26
N GLY A 244 1.42 4.96 -24.13
CA GLY A 244 0.84 4.98 -25.47
C GLY A 244 1.65 5.77 -26.50
N GLU A 245 1.21 5.67 -27.77
CA GLU A 245 1.81 6.36 -28.90
C GLU A 245 1.80 7.89 -28.71
N PRO A 246 2.75 8.63 -29.31
CA PRO A 246 2.90 10.06 -29.08
C PRO A 246 1.86 10.91 -29.83
N ALA A 247 1.13 11.74 -29.08
CA ALA A 247 0.31 12.82 -29.63
C ALA A 247 1.17 13.94 -30.26
N GLU A 248 0.54 14.81 -31.05
CA GLU A 248 1.18 15.99 -31.62
C GLU A 248 1.73 16.91 -30.51
N GLY A 249 2.98 17.36 -30.65
CA GLY A 249 3.73 18.09 -29.61
C GLY A 249 4.64 17.21 -28.73
N GLU A 250 4.27 15.96 -28.43
CA GLU A 250 5.11 15.06 -27.61
C GLU A 250 6.11 14.21 -28.42
N ARG A 251 5.92 14.14 -29.74
CA ARG A 251 6.58 13.18 -30.66
C ARG A 251 8.09 13.12 -30.49
N ASN A 252 8.79 14.27 -30.51
CA ASN A 252 10.26 14.31 -30.41
C ASN A 252 10.78 13.72 -29.09
N VAL A 253 10.15 14.05 -27.96
CA VAL A 253 10.58 13.59 -26.63
C VAL A 253 10.30 12.10 -26.45
N LYS A 254 9.12 11.63 -26.89
CA LYS A 254 8.72 10.22 -26.81
C LYS A 254 9.52 9.34 -27.78
N LEU A 255 9.73 9.77 -29.03
CA LEU A 255 10.58 9.05 -30.00
C LEU A 255 12.05 9.01 -29.58
N HIS A 256 12.60 10.08 -28.99
CA HIS A 256 13.94 10.05 -28.43
C HIS A 256 14.07 9.01 -27.31
N LYS A 257 13.09 8.93 -26.40
CA LYS A 257 13.06 7.89 -25.35
C LYS A 257 12.98 6.48 -25.92
N LEU A 258 12.19 6.26 -26.97
CA LEU A 258 12.14 4.97 -27.66
C LEU A 258 13.51 4.63 -28.29
N ALA A 259 14.11 5.58 -29.02
CA ALA A 259 15.43 5.41 -29.64
C ALA A 259 16.52 5.07 -28.61
N VAL A 260 16.55 5.78 -27.48
CA VAL A 260 17.48 5.54 -26.36
C VAL A 260 17.35 4.13 -25.78
N ASN A 261 16.16 3.53 -25.80
CA ASN A 261 15.97 2.14 -25.37
C ASN A 261 16.35 1.15 -26.47
N LEU A 262 15.85 1.35 -27.69
CA LEU A 262 16.11 0.45 -28.83
C LEU A 262 17.59 0.41 -29.23
N ARG A 263 18.37 1.48 -29.02
CA ARG A 263 19.81 1.51 -29.39
C ARG A 263 20.61 0.36 -28.76
N ALA A 264 20.21 -0.10 -27.58
CA ALA A 264 20.84 -1.21 -26.88
C ALA A 264 20.62 -2.60 -27.53
N ILE A 265 19.58 -2.75 -28.36
CA ILE A 265 19.30 -3.98 -29.13
C ILE A 265 19.56 -3.82 -30.64
N CYS A 266 19.88 -2.60 -31.09
CA CYS A 266 20.27 -2.26 -32.46
C CYS A 266 21.80 -2.06 -32.64
N ASP A 267 22.63 -2.53 -31.71
CA ASP A 267 24.09 -2.30 -31.65
C ASP A 267 24.51 -0.81 -31.76
N ASN A 268 23.67 0.12 -31.31
CA ASN A 268 23.82 1.58 -31.51
C ASN A 268 23.95 2.02 -33.00
N LYS A 269 23.57 1.16 -33.96
CA LYS A 269 23.64 1.44 -35.41
C LYS A 269 22.47 2.32 -35.84
N LYS A 270 22.78 3.55 -36.26
CA LYS A 270 21.81 4.57 -36.68
C LYS A 270 20.97 4.10 -37.87
N GLU A 271 21.57 3.35 -38.78
CA GLU A 271 20.96 2.79 -39.99
C GLU A 271 19.90 1.72 -39.63
N VAL A 272 20.09 1.00 -38.53
CA VAL A 272 19.12 0.04 -38.02
C VAL A 272 17.97 0.76 -37.33
N LEU A 273 18.27 1.74 -36.46
CA LEU A 273 17.27 2.55 -35.78
C LEU A 273 16.35 3.31 -36.76
N MET A 274 16.91 3.94 -37.79
CA MET A 274 16.16 4.62 -38.86
C MET A 274 15.21 3.68 -39.64
N GLN A 275 15.44 2.37 -39.62
CA GLN A 275 14.60 1.39 -40.30
C GLN A 275 13.53 0.77 -39.40
N VAL A 276 13.75 0.70 -38.08
CA VAL A 276 12.79 0.12 -37.13
C VAL A 276 11.90 1.15 -36.42
N MET A 277 12.32 2.42 -36.35
CA MET A 277 11.56 3.42 -35.61
C MET A 277 10.30 3.90 -36.36
N PRO A 278 9.17 4.06 -35.66
CA PRO A 278 7.96 4.66 -36.23
C PRO A 278 8.16 6.17 -36.45
N ARG A 279 7.62 6.70 -37.55
CA ARG A 279 7.74 8.13 -37.90
C ARG A 279 6.74 9.04 -37.17
N PHE A 280 5.50 8.59 -36.91
CA PHE A 280 4.40 9.41 -36.39
C PHE A 280 4.24 10.80 -37.04
N GLY A 281 4.52 10.92 -38.35
CA GLY A 281 4.43 12.18 -39.09
C GLY A 281 5.68 13.07 -39.07
N LEU A 282 6.80 12.64 -38.47
CA LEU A 282 8.11 13.27 -38.65
C LEU A 282 8.66 12.97 -40.05
N THR A 283 9.40 13.93 -40.61
CA THR A 283 10.24 13.74 -41.80
C THR A 283 11.47 12.86 -41.48
N ASP A 284 12.10 12.29 -42.51
CA ASP A 284 13.32 11.50 -42.33
C ASP A 284 14.49 12.33 -41.77
N ALA A 285 14.52 13.65 -42.01
CA ALA A 285 15.52 14.55 -41.42
C ALA A 285 15.29 14.75 -39.91
N GLU A 286 14.04 14.90 -39.48
CA GLU A 286 13.69 15.04 -38.06
C GLU A 286 13.90 13.72 -37.29
N LEU A 287 13.46 12.59 -37.86
CA LEU A 287 13.70 11.27 -37.26
C LEU A 287 15.21 10.98 -37.18
N LYS A 288 15.99 11.33 -38.20
CA LYS A 288 17.44 11.23 -38.17
C LYS A 288 18.06 12.08 -37.07
N SER A 289 17.59 13.31 -36.86
CA SER A 289 18.03 14.17 -35.74
C SER A 289 17.73 13.53 -34.36
N VAL A 290 16.55 12.90 -34.21
CA VAL A 290 16.18 12.17 -33.00
C VAL A 290 17.09 10.95 -32.76
N VAL A 291 17.36 10.16 -33.81
CA VAL A 291 18.29 9.01 -33.75
C VAL A 291 19.73 9.46 -33.49
N ASP A 292 20.19 10.51 -34.16
CA ASP A 292 21.52 11.11 -33.97
C ASP A 292 21.70 11.58 -32.53
N SER A 293 20.70 12.28 -31.96
CA SER A 293 20.69 12.68 -30.55
C SER A 293 20.70 11.48 -29.60
N ALA A 294 19.87 10.47 -29.86
CA ALA A 294 19.78 9.28 -29.05
C ALA A 294 21.04 8.41 -29.07
N CYS A 295 21.87 8.51 -30.12
CA CYS A 295 23.13 7.76 -30.25
C CYS A 295 24.39 8.56 -29.84
N LYS A 296 24.24 9.77 -29.28
CA LYS A 296 25.38 10.57 -28.78
C LYS A 296 26.10 9.94 -27.59
N GLU A 297 25.36 9.21 -26.77
CA GLU A 297 25.88 8.49 -25.61
C GLU A 297 25.92 6.98 -25.89
N GLU A 298 26.95 6.30 -25.39
CA GLU A 298 27.03 4.84 -25.49
C GLU A 298 25.87 4.15 -24.74
N PRO A 299 25.42 2.95 -25.16
CA PRO A 299 24.38 2.22 -24.46
C PRO A 299 24.89 1.66 -23.12
N LYS A 300 24.24 2.00 -22.01
CA LYS A 300 24.53 1.43 -20.67
C LYS A 300 23.91 0.02 -20.48
N GLY A 301 23.93 -0.79 -21.54
CA GLY A 301 23.21 -2.06 -21.63
C GLY A 301 21.71 -1.94 -21.96
N VAL A 302 21.01 -3.07 -21.98
CA VAL A 302 19.56 -3.15 -22.20
C VAL A 302 18.83 -2.73 -20.93
N SER A 303 17.82 -1.86 -21.05
CA SER A 303 17.05 -1.39 -19.88
C SER A 303 16.17 -2.51 -19.30
N LYS A 304 15.96 -2.52 -17.98
CA LYS A 304 15.09 -3.52 -17.31
C LYS A 304 13.71 -3.64 -17.96
N THR A 305 13.14 -2.50 -18.37
CA THR A 305 11.87 -2.43 -19.12
C THR A 305 11.95 -3.18 -20.44
N LEU A 306 13.02 -2.96 -21.23
CA LEU A 306 13.17 -3.59 -22.54
C LEU A 306 13.50 -5.09 -22.43
N SER A 307 14.30 -5.51 -21.45
CA SER A 307 14.51 -6.94 -21.17
C SER A 307 13.19 -7.65 -20.85
N SER A 308 12.38 -7.12 -19.93
CA SER A 308 11.07 -7.70 -19.58
C SER A 308 10.07 -7.73 -20.76
N ILE A 309 10.19 -6.81 -21.72
CA ILE A 309 9.41 -6.86 -22.97
C ILE A 309 9.85 -8.04 -23.84
N ILE A 310 11.17 -8.19 -24.03
CA ILE A 310 11.77 -9.25 -24.83
C ILE A 310 11.49 -10.62 -24.21
N ASP A 311 11.63 -10.77 -22.89
CA ASP A 311 11.42 -12.04 -22.19
C ASP A 311 9.95 -12.49 -22.29
N ASN A 312 9.01 -11.56 -22.09
CA ASN A 312 7.58 -11.85 -22.23
C ASN A 312 7.22 -12.26 -23.67
N LEU A 313 7.69 -11.51 -24.68
CA LEU A 313 7.42 -11.83 -26.09
C LEU A 313 8.11 -13.15 -26.52
N SER A 314 9.28 -13.47 -25.97
CA SER A 314 9.97 -14.75 -26.21
C SER A 314 9.15 -15.93 -25.68
N LEU A 315 8.54 -15.80 -24.49
CA LEU A 315 7.65 -16.83 -23.95
C LEU A 315 6.41 -17.02 -24.83
N THR A 316 5.86 -15.96 -25.41
CA THR A 316 4.70 -16.06 -26.31
C THR A 316 5.03 -16.81 -27.61
N ILE A 317 6.22 -16.60 -28.20
CA ILE A 317 6.64 -17.27 -29.44
C ILE A 317 6.96 -18.76 -29.21
N ASN A 318 7.55 -19.12 -28.07
CA ASN A 318 7.79 -20.53 -27.72
C ASN A 318 6.50 -21.34 -27.45
N HIS A 319 5.32 -20.69 -27.46
CA HIS A 319 4.02 -21.32 -27.28
C HIS A 319 3.14 -21.29 -28.55
N SER A 320 3.61 -20.75 -29.68
CA SER A 320 2.79 -20.57 -30.90
C SER A 320 2.92 -21.69 -31.95
N ASP A 321 3.66 -22.76 -31.68
CA ASP A 321 3.83 -23.90 -32.61
C ASP A 321 2.76 -25.02 -32.46
N GLU A 322 1.76 -24.85 -31.60
CA GLU A 322 0.60 -25.76 -31.49
C GLU A 322 -0.73 -25.05 -31.84
N GLU A 323 -1.11 -25.21 -33.10
CA GLU A 323 -2.43 -25.07 -33.77
C GLU A 323 -3.43 -23.97 -33.33
N GLU A 324 -3.76 -23.09 -34.28
CA GLU A 324 -4.95 -22.23 -34.22
C GLU A 324 -6.25 -23.05 -34.18
N LEU A 325 -7.19 -22.68 -33.28
CA LEU A 325 -8.62 -22.52 -33.60
C LEU A 325 -9.42 -21.91 -32.43
N ASP A 326 -10.19 -20.87 -32.75
CA ASP A 326 -11.25 -20.20 -31.98
C ASP A 326 -11.00 -19.77 -30.50
N GLY A 327 -10.96 -18.44 -30.31
CA GLY A 327 -11.88 -17.84 -29.33
C GLY A 327 -11.34 -17.36 -27.98
N ALA A 328 -10.24 -16.59 -27.95
CA ALA A 328 -9.93 -15.62 -26.89
C ALA A 328 -10.22 -16.05 -25.44
N GLU A 329 -9.67 -17.19 -25.01
CA GLU A 329 -9.75 -17.60 -23.60
C GLU A 329 -8.77 -16.81 -22.71
N ASN A 330 -9.26 -16.42 -21.55
CA ASN A 330 -8.58 -15.54 -20.61
C ASN A 330 -7.44 -16.29 -19.90
N GLY A 331 -6.19 -15.80 -19.98
CA GLY A 331 -4.96 -16.52 -19.55
C GLY A 331 -4.84 -16.90 -18.06
N GLN A 332 -5.84 -16.57 -17.24
CA GLN A 332 -5.97 -17.12 -15.87
C GLN A 332 -6.68 -18.48 -15.81
N SER A 333 -7.41 -18.87 -16.86
CA SER A 333 -8.15 -20.15 -16.95
C SER A 333 -7.22 -21.34 -17.19
N SER A 334 -6.23 -21.19 -18.08
CA SER A 334 -5.33 -22.26 -18.50
C SER A 334 -4.36 -22.74 -17.42
N MET A 335 -3.98 -21.88 -16.46
CA MET A 335 -2.96 -22.19 -15.45
C MET A 335 -3.46 -23.12 -14.33
N PHE A 336 -4.78 -23.26 -14.15
CA PHE A 336 -5.38 -24.18 -13.18
C PHE A 336 -6.49 -25.01 -13.84
N ASN A 337 -6.26 -26.31 -14.04
CA ASN A 337 -7.26 -27.23 -14.58
C ASN A 337 -8.35 -27.55 -13.53
N VAL A 338 -9.25 -26.60 -13.29
CA VAL A 338 -10.29 -26.70 -12.26
C VAL A 338 -11.51 -27.47 -12.77
N GLN A 339 -11.83 -28.57 -12.10
CA GLN A 339 -12.98 -29.40 -12.42
C GLN A 339 -14.25 -28.86 -11.75
N TRP A 340 -14.73 -27.70 -12.22
CA TRP A 340 -15.88 -26.96 -11.67
C TRP A 340 -17.15 -27.82 -11.48
N ASN A 341 -17.35 -28.81 -12.35
CA ASN A 341 -18.49 -29.74 -12.30
C ASN A 341 -18.47 -30.71 -11.10
N LYS A 342 -17.32 -30.91 -10.45
CA LYS A 342 -17.11 -31.80 -9.28
C LYS A 342 -17.14 -31.07 -7.93
N LEU A 343 -17.42 -29.77 -7.90
CA LEU A 343 -17.63 -29.04 -6.65
C LEU A 343 -18.85 -29.60 -5.89
N PRO A 344 -18.82 -29.63 -4.55
CA PRO A 344 -19.94 -30.08 -3.73
C PRO A 344 -21.05 -29.03 -3.69
N ILE A 345 -22.17 -29.42 -3.07
CA ILE A 345 -23.33 -28.57 -2.85
C ILE A 345 -22.95 -27.23 -2.18
N GLY A 346 -23.64 -26.16 -2.57
CA GLY A 346 -23.39 -24.79 -2.14
C GLY A 346 -22.26 -24.14 -2.95
N LEU A 347 -21.08 -24.77 -3.03
CA LEU A 347 -19.96 -24.22 -3.82
C LEU A 347 -20.27 -24.25 -5.32
N LYS A 348 -20.86 -25.34 -5.81
CA LYS A 348 -21.26 -25.47 -7.22
C LYS A 348 -22.35 -24.45 -7.58
N GLU A 349 -23.39 -24.34 -6.76
CA GLU A 349 -24.50 -23.40 -6.97
C GLU A 349 -24.07 -21.94 -6.85
N SER A 350 -23.04 -21.65 -6.05
CA SER A 350 -22.41 -20.32 -6.00
C SER A 350 -21.84 -19.87 -7.35
N LEU A 351 -21.53 -20.79 -8.26
CA LEU A 351 -21.00 -20.48 -9.60
C LEU A 351 -22.07 -20.40 -10.70
N VAL A 352 -23.32 -20.80 -10.41
CA VAL A 352 -24.42 -20.74 -11.38
C VAL A 352 -24.68 -19.30 -11.79
N GLY A 353 -24.66 -19.06 -13.11
CA GLY A 353 -24.87 -17.74 -13.72
C GLY A 353 -23.67 -16.79 -13.65
N VAL A 354 -22.53 -17.24 -13.13
CA VAL A 354 -21.25 -16.50 -13.08
C VAL A 354 -20.38 -16.90 -14.29
N PRO A 355 -19.70 -15.97 -14.99
CA PRO A 355 -18.71 -16.30 -16.01
C PRO A 355 -17.55 -17.11 -15.43
N VAL A 356 -17.00 -18.07 -16.19
CA VAL A 356 -15.91 -18.97 -15.73
C VAL A 356 -14.69 -18.19 -15.23
N SER A 357 -14.32 -17.09 -15.91
CA SER A 357 -13.24 -16.18 -15.50
C SER A 357 -13.43 -15.54 -14.11
N MET A 358 -14.65 -15.52 -13.58
CA MET A 358 -14.98 -15.00 -12.24
C MET A 358 -15.26 -16.10 -11.21
N HIS A 359 -15.13 -17.39 -11.57
CA HIS A 359 -15.43 -18.49 -10.64
C HIS A 359 -14.48 -18.52 -9.44
N MET A 360 -13.17 -18.35 -9.65
CA MET A 360 -12.21 -18.38 -8.54
C MET A 360 -12.40 -17.22 -7.54
N PRO A 361 -12.56 -15.95 -7.96
CA PRO A 361 -12.97 -14.87 -7.05
C PRO A 361 -14.22 -15.15 -6.24
N VAL A 362 -15.25 -15.77 -6.84
CA VAL A 362 -16.48 -16.14 -6.12
C VAL A 362 -16.22 -17.25 -5.10
N LEU A 363 -15.47 -18.30 -5.44
CA LEU A 363 -15.10 -19.35 -4.48
C LEU A 363 -14.30 -18.79 -3.30
N CYS A 364 -13.25 -18.01 -3.57
CA CYS A 364 -12.42 -17.38 -2.54
C CYS A 364 -13.24 -16.48 -1.60
N GLY A 365 -14.30 -15.82 -2.11
CA GLY A 365 -15.19 -15.00 -1.31
C GLY A 365 -16.19 -15.77 -0.42
N VAL A 366 -16.67 -16.94 -0.85
CA VAL A 366 -17.64 -17.76 -0.07
C VAL A 366 -16.98 -18.74 0.90
N LEU A 367 -15.74 -19.17 0.66
CA LEU A 367 -15.04 -20.13 1.53
C LEU A 367 -14.88 -19.65 3.00
N PRO A 368 -14.56 -18.37 3.29
CA PRO A 368 -14.53 -17.86 4.67
C PRO A 368 -15.86 -17.95 5.44
N ILE A 369 -17.00 -17.69 4.80
CA ILE A 369 -18.31 -17.82 5.45
C ILE A 369 -18.75 -19.28 5.58
N ALA A 370 -18.44 -20.13 4.58
CA ALA A 370 -18.66 -21.58 4.70
C ALA A 370 -17.86 -22.17 5.88
N ALA A 371 -16.60 -21.78 6.04
CA ALA A 371 -15.79 -22.16 7.20
C ALA A 371 -16.31 -21.57 8.53
N ALA A 372 -16.93 -20.39 8.52
CA ALA A 372 -17.57 -19.82 9.71
C ALA A 372 -18.80 -20.62 10.16
N TYR A 373 -19.54 -21.26 9.24
CA TYR A 373 -20.65 -22.15 9.61
C TYR A 373 -20.20 -23.48 10.24
N ALA A 374 -19.04 -23.99 9.88
CA ALA A 374 -18.43 -25.19 10.47
C ALA A 374 -17.55 -24.86 11.69
N ASP A 375 -17.97 -23.92 12.53
CA ASP A 375 -17.14 -23.40 13.63
C ASP A 375 -16.91 -24.34 14.82
N GLN A 376 -17.77 -25.35 14.99
CA GLN A 376 -17.62 -26.40 15.98
C GLN A 376 -16.70 -27.55 15.53
N VAL A 377 -16.17 -27.49 14.30
CA VAL A 377 -15.25 -28.50 13.77
C VAL A 377 -13.81 -28.18 14.15
N THR A 378 -13.10 -29.20 14.62
CA THR A 378 -11.64 -29.22 14.73
C THR A 378 -11.05 -30.27 13.81
N VAL A 379 -9.82 -30.05 13.35
CA VAL A 379 -9.08 -30.95 12.45
C VAL A 379 -7.62 -31.04 12.88
N GLU A 380 -7.03 -32.21 12.79
CA GLU A 380 -5.57 -32.37 12.91
C GLU A 380 -4.91 -31.91 11.60
N TYR A 381 -3.81 -31.16 11.67
CA TYR A 381 -3.01 -30.78 10.51
C TYR A 381 -1.78 -31.69 10.35
N CYS A 382 -1.01 -31.55 9.26
CA CYS A 382 0.13 -32.43 8.98
C CYS A 382 1.32 -32.23 9.95
N ASP A 383 1.31 -31.20 10.80
CA ASP A 383 2.25 -30.99 11.90
C ASP A 383 1.81 -31.65 13.22
N GLY A 384 0.65 -32.33 13.23
CA GLY A 384 0.04 -32.95 14.42
C GLY A 384 -0.73 -31.98 15.31
N ASN A 385 -0.81 -30.68 14.98
CA ASN A 385 -1.57 -29.71 15.76
C ASN A 385 -3.05 -29.72 15.37
N THR A 386 -3.92 -29.67 16.38
CA THR A 386 -5.37 -29.47 16.19
C THR A 386 -5.67 -28.02 15.85
N GLN A 387 -6.45 -27.77 14.80
CA GLN A 387 -6.80 -26.44 14.31
C GLN A 387 -8.31 -26.28 14.09
N ARG A 388 -8.79 -25.04 14.13
CA ARG A 388 -10.12 -24.63 13.63
C ARG A 388 -10.04 -24.08 12.21
N LEU A 389 -11.20 -23.92 11.56
CA LEU A 389 -11.32 -23.44 10.18
C LEU A 389 -11.26 -21.90 10.06
N GLY A 390 -10.14 -21.32 10.50
CA GLY A 390 -9.85 -19.90 10.28
C GLY A 390 -9.56 -19.60 8.81
N LEU A 391 -10.39 -18.76 8.17
CA LEU A 391 -10.20 -18.35 6.77
C LEU A 391 -10.52 -16.86 6.58
N MET A 392 -9.66 -16.18 5.84
CA MET A 392 -9.77 -14.75 5.51
C MET A 392 -9.49 -14.57 4.02
N SER A 393 -10.26 -13.74 3.31
CA SER A 393 -10.04 -13.50 1.88
C SER A 393 -10.10 -12.03 1.47
N ILE A 394 -9.31 -11.68 0.46
CA ILE A 394 -9.40 -10.40 -0.24
C ILE A 394 -9.59 -10.65 -1.73
N ILE A 395 -10.69 -10.14 -2.26
CA ILE A 395 -10.95 -10.12 -3.71
C ILE A 395 -10.58 -8.74 -4.24
N ARG A 396 -9.44 -8.66 -4.93
CA ARG A 396 -8.93 -7.43 -5.55
C ARG A 396 -9.38 -7.35 -7.01
N GLY A 397 -9.71 -6.15 -7.46
CA GLY A 397 -10.04 -5.88 -8.86
C GLY A 397 -10.18 -4.39 -9.09
N GLU A 398 -10.09 -3.96 -10.34
CA GLU A 398 -10.20 -2.54 -10.70
C GLU A 398 -11.59 -1.97 -10.35
N GLN A 399 -11.78 -0.67 -10.56
CA GLN A 399 -13.13 -0.10 -10.54
C GLN A 399 -13.95 -0.70 -11.69
N ALA A 400 -15.28 -0.80 -11.52
CA ALA A 400 -16.19 -1.46 -12.46
C ALA A 400 -15.91 -2.94 -12.84
N SER A 401 -14.92 -3.62 -12.23
CA SER A 401 -14.58 -5.05 -12.47
C SER A 401 -15.62 -6.09 -12.02
N ASN A 402 -16.88 -5.71 -11.81
CA ASN A 402 -18.00 -6.58 -11.38
C ASN A 402 -17.81 -7.34 -10.06
N LYS A 403 -16.98 -6.83 -9.13
CA LYS A 403 -16.76 -7.40 -7.78
C LYS A 403 -18.04 -7.71 -6.98
N SER A 404 -19.14 -7.01 -7.28
CA SER A 404 -20.48 -7.27 -6.72
C SER A 404 -21.00 -8.69 -6.98
N VAL A 405 -20.47 -9.42 -7.98
CA VAL A 405 -20.82 -10.84 -8.19
C VAL A 405 -20.45 -11.71 -6.98
N VAL A 406 -19.36 -11.37 -6.27
CA VAL A 406 -18.95 -12.06 -5.04
C VAL A 406 -19.89 -11.71 -3.90
N LYS A 407 -20.25 -10.43 -3.74
CA LYS A 407 -21.27 -9.99 -2.77
C LYS A 407 -22.57 -10.77 -2.97
N ASN A 408 -23.07 -10.85 -4.20
CA ASN A 408 -24.28 -11.58 -4.55
C ASN A 408 -24.20 -13.11 -4.27
N ALA A 409 -23.01 -13.68 -4.10
CA ALA A 409 -22.83 -15.05 -3.62
C ALA A 409 -22.84 -15.09 -2.09
N VAL A 410 -22.02 -14.26 -1.44
CA VAL A 410 -21.89 -14.18 0.03
C VAL A 410 -23.22 -13.85 0.68
N ASP A 411 -24.00 -12.91 0.13
CA ASP A 411 -25.33 -12.53 0.64
C ASP A 411 -26.31 -13.71 0.71
N ILE A 412 -26.19 -14.71 -0.18
CA ILE A 412 -27.02 -15.92 -0.14
C ILE A 412 -26.56 -16.85 0.99
N TRP A 413 -25.25 -17.07 1.11
CA TRP A 413 -24.67 -17.85 2.21
C TRP A 413 -24.99 -17.23 3.57
N LYS A 414 -25.07 -15.90 3.66
CA LYS A 414 -25.19 -15.13 4.91
C LYS A 414 -26.60 -15.10 5.51
N ARG A 415 -27.63 -15.49 4.76
CA ARG A 415 -29.06 -15.35 5.14
C ARG A 415 -29.41 -15.89 6.53
N GLN A 416 -29.04 -17.14 6.85
CA GLN A 416 -29.37 -17.72 8.16
C GLN A 416 -28.75 -16.92 9.32
N LEU A 417 -27.49 -16.49 9.19
CA LEU A 417 -26.86 -15.63 10.20
C LEU A 417 -27.51 -14.24 10.27
N ASP A 418 -27.91 -13.65 9.14
CA ASP A 418 -28.59 -12.34 9.14
C ASP A 418 -29.97 -12.40 9.81
N GLU A 419 -30.73 -13.48 9.58
CA GLU A 419 -32.04 -13.71 10.20
C GLU A 419 -31.91 -13.91 11.72
N GLU A 420 -30.94 -14.73 12.16
CA GLU A 420 -30.61 -14.95 13.57
C GLU A 420 -30.10 -13.68 14.26
N ASP A 421 -29.16 -12.97 13.62
CA ASP A 421 -28.58 -11.72 14.12
C ASP A 421 -29.61 -10.59 14.18
N ALA A 422 -30.58 -10.52 13.25
CA ALA A 422 -31.64 -9.52 13.30
C ALA A 422 -32.52 -9.70 14.55
N LEU A 423 -32.90 -10.94 14.87
CA LEU A 423 -33.65 -11.27 16.10
C LEU A 423 -32.81 -11.02 17.37
N ALA A 424 -31.50 -11.30 17.32
CA ALA A 424 -30.58 -11.00 18.41
C ALA A 424 -30.40 -9.49 18.64
N ARG A 425 -30.24 -8.71 17.56
CA ARG A 425 -30.11 -7.24 17.60
C ARG A 425 -31.38 -6.59 18.13
N LYS A 426 -32.55 -7.06 17.72
CA LYS A 426 -33.84 -6.58 18.26
C LYS A 426 -33.92 -6.79 19.78
N ARG A 427 -33.54 -7.96 20.30
CA ARG A 427 -33.48 -8.22 21.75
C ARG A 427 -32.49 -7.32 22.49
N GLU A 428 -31.34 -7.01 21.88
CA GLU A 428 -30.36 -6.05 22.42
C GLU A 428 -30.90 -4.61 22.44
N GLU A 429 -31.68 -4.23 21.43
CA GLU A 429 -32.33 -2.91 21.33
C GLU A 429 -33.46 -2.76 22.36
N GLU A 430 -34.38 -3.73 22.45
CA GLU A 430 -35.42 -3.80 23.49
C GLU A 430 -34.83 -3.77 24.91
N TRP A 431 -33.61 -4.32 25.11
CA TRP A 431 -32.88 -4.18 26.37
C TRP A 431 -32.30 -2.77 26.58
N LYS A 432 -31.67 -2.17 25.56
CA LYS A 432 -31.15 -0.80 25.62
C LYS A 432 -32.25 0.23 25.92
N GLU A 433 -33.43 0.07 25.33
CA GLU A 433 -34.59 0.93 25.59
C GLU A 433 -35.07 0.82 27.04
N ARG A 434 -35.28 -0.41 27.54
CA ARG A 434 -35.61 -0.66 28.96
C ARG A 434 -34.55 -0.10 29.92
N LYS A 435 -33.26 -0.16 29.54
CA LYS A 435 -32.16 0.42 30.33
C LYS A 435 -32.14 1.95 30.31
N LYS A 436 -32.57 2.60 29.22
CA LYS A 436 -32.71 4.06 29.10
C LYS A 436 -33.93 4.61 29.85
N GLY A 437 -35.06 3.91 29.80
CA GLY A 437 -36.33 4.36 30.40
C GLY A 437 -36.45 4.19 31.91
N ARG A 438 -35.41 3.68 32.59
CA ARG A 438 -35.45 3.35 34.03
C ARG A 438 -35.31 4.58 34.93
N LYS A 439 -35.94 4.54 36.10
CA LYS A 439 -35.67 5.48 37.20
C LYS A 439 -34.37 5.10 37.92
N ALA A 440 -33.71 6.07 38.55
CA ALA A 440 -32.42 5.85 39.22
C ALA A 440 -32.46 4.79 40.33
N SER A 441 -33.63 4.58 40.96
CA SER A 441 -33.88 3.59 42.01
C SER A 441 -34.16 2.17 41.49
N GLU A 442 -34.32 1.97 40.18
CA GLU A 442 -34.68 0.66 39.60
C GLU A 442 -33.42 -0.13 39.22
N LYS A 443 -33.36 -1.40 39.65
CA LYS A 443 -32.28 -2.33 39.28
C LYS A 443 -32.21 -2.41 37.75
N ALA A 444 -31.03 -2.17 37.19
CA ALA A 444 -30.84 -2.22 35.74
C ALA A 444 -31.20 -3.62 35.21
N PRO A 445 -31.86 -3.71 34.03
CA PRO A 445 -32.14 -5.00 33.41
C PRO A 445 -30.84 -5.70 33.04
N GLU A 446 -30.77 -7.00 33.31
CA GLU A 446 -29.63 -7.85 33.00
C GLU A 446 -29.36 -7.89 31.48
N ASP A 447 -28.07 -7.91 31.09
CA ASP A 447 -27.69 -7.94 29.69
C ASP A 447 -28.13 -9.27 29.06
N PRO A 448 -28.85 -9.28 27.93
CA PRO A 448 -29.34 -10.51 27.32
C PRO A 448 -28.24 -11.38 26.70
N HIS A 449 -26.96 -10.94 26.73
CA HIS A 449 -25.79 -11.68 26.25
C HIS A 449 -25.97 -12.28 24.85
N VAL A 450 -26.62 -11.51 23.96
CA VAL A 450 -27.06 -12.04 22.66
C VAL A 450 -25.88 -12.45 21.77
N LEU A 451 -26.01 -13.65 21.19
CA LEU A 451 -25.18 -14.13 20.10
C LEU A 451 -25.46 -13.30 18.84
N ILE A 452 -24.45 -12.58 18.37
CA ILE A 452 -24.47 -11.81 17.12
C ILE A 452 -23.18 -12.17 16.40
N ARG A 453 -23.29 -12.84 15.26
CA ARG A 453 -22.18 -13.48 14.54
C ARG A 453 -21.68 -12.67 13.37
N VAL A 454 -22.55 -11.96 12.66
CA VAL A 454 -22.19 -11.02 11.61
C VAL A 454 -21.89 -9.67 12.26
N VAL A 455 -20.63 -9.26 12.18
CA VAL A 455 -20.20 -7.93 12.65
C VAL A 455 -19.82 -7.03 11.46
N PRO A 456 -20.07 -5.71 11.54
CA PRO A 456 -19.60 -4.79 10.52
C PRO A 456 -18.09 -4.58 10.65
N VAL A 457 -17.38 -4.39 9.54
CA VAL A 457 -15.93 -4.10 9.52
C VAL A 457 -15.56 -2.90 10.41
N THR A 458 -16.48 -1.94 10.53
CA THR A 458 -16.36 -0.70 11.31
C THR A 458 -16.53 -0.89 12.83
N VAL A 459 -16.83 -2.10 13.33
CA VAL A 459 -17.03 -2.39 14.78
C VAL A 459 -15.84 -1.93 15.64
N SER A 460 -16.06 -1.27 16.78
CA SER A 460 -14.96 -0.88 17.69
C SER A 460 -14.38 -2.08 18.43
N CYS A 461 -13.12 -2.02 18.89
CA CYS A 461 -12.48 -3.14 19.62
C CYS A 461 -13.28 -3.54 20.87
N SER A 462 -13.71 -2.58 21.69
CA SER A 462 -14.62 -2.84 22.83
C SER A 462 -15.91 -3.56 22.44
N THR A 463 -16.57 -3.15 21.35
CA THR A 463 -17.77 -3.86 20.87
C THR A 463 -17.43 -5.25 20.35
N LEU A 464 -16.30 -5.40 19.65
CA LEU A 464 -15.85 -6.67 19.09
C LEU A 464 -15.49 -7.68 20.19
N LEU A 465 -14.84 -7.24 21.28
CA LEU A 465 -14.61 -8.08 22.46
C LEU A 465 -15.93 -8.58 23.06
N LYS A 466 -16.91 -7.69 23.22
CA LYS A 466 -18.24 -8.09 23.70
C LYS A 466 -18.89 -9.14 22.79
N ARG A 467 -18.74 -8.99 21.46
CA ARG A 467 -19.24 -9.97 20.49
C ARG A 467 -18.53 -11.32 20.63
N PHE A 468 -17.20 -11.35 20.81
CA PHE A 468 -16.48 -12.60 21.06
C PHE A 468 -16.88 -13.27 22.38
N LYS A 469 -17.04 -12.52 23.48
CA LYS A 469 -17.53 -13.07 24.75
C LYS A 469 -18.90 -13.72 24.61
N ASN A 470 -19.83 -13.02 23.95
CA ASN A 470 -21.17 -13.53 23.68
C ASN A 470 -21.21 -14.57 22.52
N ALA A 471 -20.10 -14.83 21.83
CA ALA A 471 -20.06 -15.75 20.70
C ALA A 471 -20.17 -17.23 21.10
N GLN A 472 -19.94 -17.58 22.37
CA GLN A 472 -20.04 -18.96 22.86
C GLN A 472 -19.19 -19.95 22.04
N ASN A 473 -17.96 -19.55 21.66
CA ASN A 473 -17.05 -20.27 20.76
C ASN A 473 -17.53 -20.47 19.31
N HIS A 474 -18.57 -19.78 18.86
CA HIS A 474 -18.89 -19.64 17.44
C HIS A 474 -17.94 -18.66 16.73
N THR A 475 -17.75 -18.88 15.43
CA THR A 475 -16.93 -17.99 14.59
C THR A 475 -17.74 -16.76 14.19
N LEU A 476 -17.20 -15.57 14.50
CA LEU A 476 -17.71 -14.31 13.96
C LEU A 476 -17.33 -14.19 12.48
N TYR A 477 -18.16 -13.47 11.72
CA TYR A 477 -17.94 -13.20 10.30
C TYR A 477 -18.10 -11.72 9.95
N SER A 478 -17.21 -11.22 9.08
CA SER A 478 -17.30 -9.89 8.47
C SER A 478 -17.30 -9.98 6.95
N PHE A 479 -18.13 -9.16 6.31
CA PHE A 479 -18.03 -8.86 4.88
C PHE A 479 -17.85 -7.36 4.68
N GLY A 480 -16.90 -6.96 3.83
CA GLY A 480 -16.65 -5.56 3.48
C GLY A 480 -16.56 -5.36 1.97
N GLU A 481 -17.32 -4.40 1.44
CA GLU A 481 -17.31 -4.06 0.01
C GLU A 481 -16.12 -3.18 -0.39
N GLU A 482 -15.47 -2.54 0.59
CA GLU A 482 -14.29 -1.70 0.38
C GLU A 482 -13.21 -1.96 1.43
N LEU A 483 -12.10 -2.52 1.00
CA LEU A 483 -10.91 -2.76 1.82
C LEU A 483 -10.31 -1.46 2.42
N ASP A 484 -10.47 -0.30 1.76
CA ASP A 484 -10.08 0.99 2.33
C ASP A 484 -10.92 1.37 3.59
N THR A 485 -12.12 0.80 3.77
CA THR A 485 -12.89 0.95 5.03
C THR A 485 -12.21 0.22 6.18
N LEU A 486 -11.72 -1.00 5.95
CA LEU A 486 -10.92 -1.75 6.93
C LEU A 486 -9.67 -0.94 7.33
N ARG A 487 -8.95 -0.36 6.37
CA ARG A 487 -7.81 0.53 6.66
C ARG A 487 -8.18 1.72 7.54
N LYS A 488 -9.25 2.45 7.18
CA LYS A 488 -9.70 3.64 7.93
C LYS A 488 -10.04 3.30 9.36
N THR A 489 -10.78 2.21 9.60
CA THR A 489 -11.11 1.79 10.98
C THR A 489 -9.90 1.23 11.73
N ASN A 490 -8.97 0.55 11.05
CA ASN A 490 -7.76 0.02 11.69
C ASN A 490 -6.74 1.11 12.06
N GLY A 491 -6.77 2.28 11.40
CA GLY A 491 -5.86 3.40 11.67
C GLY A 491 -6.39 4.44 12.68
N ALA A 492 -7.61 4.27 13.18
CA ALA A 492 -8.28 5.23 14.06
C ALA A 492 -8.22 4.80 15.54
N GLY A 493 -7.04 4.91 16.17
CA GLY A 493 -6.89 4.73 17.63
C GLY A 493 -5.53 4.15 18.06
N SER A 494 -5.10 4.51 19.27
CA SER A 494 -3.76 4.20 19.82
C SER A 494 -3.65 2.82 20.50
N TRP A 495 -4.67 1.95 20.42
CA TRP A 495 -4.72 0.71 21.21
C TRP A 495 -5.19 -0.51 20.40
N SER A 496 -4.26 -1.44 20.19
CA SER A 496 -4.39 -2.69 19.38
C SER A 496 -4.87 -2.47 17.94
N SER A 497 -3.98 -2.66 16.97
CA SER A 497 -4.39 -2.64 15.57
C SER A 497 -5.24 -3.91 15.32
N LYS A 498 -6.42 -3.78 14.69
CA LYS A 498 -7.25 -4.98 14.40
C LYS A 498 -6.54 -6.01 13.52
N TYR A 499 -5.43 -5.64 12.86
CA TYR A 499 -4.55 -6.58 12.17
C TYR A 499 -4.02 -7.68 13.10
N ASP A 500 -3.80 -7.37 14.38
CA ASP A 500 -3.42 -8.35 15.41
C ASP A 500 -4.54 -9.37 15.64
N ILE A 501 -5.77 -8.89 15.78
CA ILE A 501 -6.98 -9.72 15.92
C ILE A 501 -7.16 -10.61 14.68
N TYR A 502 -6.89 -10.12 13.47
CA TYR A 502 -6.96 -10.95 12.26
C TYR A 502 -5.88 -12.05 12.21
N ARG A 503 -4.66 -11.77 12.69
CA ARG A 503 -3.61 -12.79 12.80
C ARG A 503 -3.99 -13.87 13.82
N LEU A 504 -4.50 -13.46 14.99
CA LEU A 504 -4.99 -14.35 16.04
C LEU A 504 -6.20 -15.17 15.58
N GLY A 505 -7.12 -14.57 14.81
CA GLY A 505 -8.30 -15.24 14.25
C GLY A 505 -7.97 -16.39 13.29
N PHE A 506 -6.85 -16.31 12.58
CA PHE A 506 -6.37 -17.41 11.72
C PHE A 506 -5.82 -18.60 12.51
N ASP A 507 -5.20 -18.33 13.67
CA ASP A 507 -4.53 -19.33 14.50
C ASP A 507 -5.37 -19.77 15.72
N TYR A 508 -6.58 -19.20 15.90
CA TYR A 508 -7.44 -19.34 17.09
C TYR A 508 -6.72 -18.94 18.39
N GLY A 509 -5.93 -17.87 18.33
CA GLY A 509 -5.17 -17.35 19.47
C GLY A 509 -5.98 -16.46 20.41
N GLU A 510 -5.42 -16.20 21.59
CA GLU A 510 -6.02 -15.34 22.61
C GLU A 510 -5.81 -13.85 22.31
N TRP A 511 -6.87 -13.06 22.47
CA TRP A 511 -6.85 -11.60 22.43
C TRP A 511 -7.60 -11.05 23.65
N GLY A 512 -7.11 -9.94 24.20
CA GLY A 512 -7.79 -9.26 25.29
C GLY A 512 -7.35 -7.80 25.43
N GLN A 513 -8.08 -7.09 26.27
CA GLN A 513 -7.87 -5.69 26.61
C GLN A 513 -8.45 -5.46 28.01
N ASP A 514 -7.75 -4.73 28.88
CA ASP A 514 -8.25 -4.37 30.20
C ASP A 514 -8.36 -2.85 30.33
N TYR A 515 -9.58 -2.36 30.48
CA TYR A 515 -9.88 -0.96 30.78
C TYR A 515 -10.17 -0.77 32.26
N ASN A 516 -9.68 0.35 32.80
CA ASN A 516 -9.94 0.80 34.17
C ASN A 516 -11.38 1.31 34.42
N SER A 517 -12.27 1.25 33.42
CA SER A 517 -13.62 1.79 33.49
C SER A 517 -14.64 0.66 33.35
N ASP A 518 -15.51 0.50 34.36
CA ASP A 518 -16.61 -0.47 34.36
C ASP A 518 -17.61 -0.30 33.20
N ALA A 519 -17.56 0.85 32.50
CA ALA A 519 -18.39 1.12 31.33
C ALA A 519 -17.79 0.59 30.02
N ALA A 520 -16.52 0.16 30.02
CA ALA A 520 -15.83 -0.40 28.86
C ALA A 520 -15.66 -1.92 28.98
N GLU A 521 -15.65 -2.63 27.85
CA GLU A 521 -15.54 -4.09 27.85
C GLU A 521 -14.08 -4.51 28.08
N SER A 522 -13.82 -5.19 29.21
CA SER A 522 -12.50 -5.68 29.62
C SER A 522 -12.45 -7.21 29.71
N GLY A 523 -11.34 -7.85 29.34
CA GLY A 523 -11.10 -9.29 29.46
C GLY A 523 -10.48 -9.95 28.22
N VAL A 524 -10.32 -11.28 28.29
CA VAL A 524 -9.62 -12.12 27.28
C VAL A 524 -10.59 -13.11 26.63
N VAL A 525 -10.39 -13.38 25.33
CA VAL A 525 -11.17 -14.30 24.49
C VAL A 525 -10.28 -15.05 23.50
N ASN A 526 -10.66 -16.27 23.12
CA ASN A 526 -10.09 -16.92 21.93
C ASN A 526 -10.73 -16.33 20.67
N VAL A 527 -9.92 -15.89 19.72
CA VAL A 527 -10.41 -15.23 18.50
C VAL A 527 -10.82 -16.26 17.45
N ALA A 528 -12.13 -16.46 17.27
CA ALA A 528 -12.69 -17.14 16.10
C ALA A 528 -13.31 -16.11 15.15
N TYR A 529 -12.57 -15.70 14.12
CA TYR A 529 -13.00 -14.61 13.24
C TYR A 529 -12.58 -14.84 11.78
N ASN A 530 -13.58 -15.08 10.92
CA ASN A 530 -13.40 -15.18 9.48
C ASN A 530 -13.90 -13.91 8.79
N TRP A 531 -13.38 -13.59 7.61
CA TRP A 531 -13.88 -12.45 6.84
C TRP A 531 -13.56 -12.52 5.33
N THR A 532 -14.35 -11.80 4.55
CA THR A 532 -14.14 -11.57 3.12
C THR A 532 -14.21 -10.07 2.84
N MET A 533 -13.20 -9.52 2.16
CA MET A 533 -13.15 -8.11 1.78
C MET A 533 -13.02 -7.97 0.26
N LEU A 534 -13.76 -7.04 -0.34
CA LEU A 534 -13.59 -6.61 -1.72
C LEU A 534 -12.71 -5.35 -1.73
N GLY A 535 -11.82 -5.21 -2.73
CA GLY A 535 -10.89 -4.08 -2.78
C GLY A 535 -10.42 -3.72 -4.18
N THR A 536 -9.66 -2.63 -4.27
CA THR A 536 -8.83 -2.31 -5.45
C THR A 536 -7.38 -2.69 -5.16
N ASN A 537 -6.57 -2.82 -6.22
CA ASN A 537 -5.12 -3.02 -6.07
C ASN A 537 -4.47 -1.89 -5.26
N GLY A 538 -4.95 -0.65 -5.42
CA GLY A 538 -4.52 0.50 -4.61
C GLY A 538 -4.91 0.38 -3.13
N ALA A 539 -6.14 -0.03 -2.82
CA ALA A 539 -6.56 -0.26 -1.43
C ALA A 539 -5.75 -1.38 -0.76
N LEU A 540 -5.45 -2.47 -1.50
CA LEU A 540 -4.63 -3.57 -1.00
C LEU A 540 -3.22 -3.09 -0.60
N ARG A 541 -2.53 -2.38 -1.50
CA ARG A 541 -1.19 -1.80 -1.23
C ARG A 541 -1.20 -0.81 -0.06
N LYS A 542 -2.31 -0.09 0.16
CA LYS A 542 -2.46 0.83 1.31
C LYS A 542 -2.70 0.11 2.65
N CYS A 543 -3.30 -1.09 2.63
CA CYS A 543 -3.56 -1.90 3.83
C CYS A 543 -2.34 -2.74 4.24
N PHE A 544 -1.70 -3.37 3.24
CA PHE A 544 -0.53 -4.23 3.41
C PHE A 544 0.72 -3.44 3.08
N LYS A 545 1.06 -2.50 3.99
CA LYS A 545 2.38 -1.89 4.08
C LYS A 545 3.39 -2.89 4.67
N ALA A 546 4.67 -2.52 4.64
CA ALA A 546 5.80 -3.27 5.19
C ALA A 546 5.47 -4.02 6.50
N ASP A 547 5.04 -3.30 7.53
CA ASP A 547 4.75 -3.83 8.87
C ASP A 547 3.70 -4.96 8.85
N ASN A 548 2.69 -4.88 7.97
CA ASN A 548 1.62 -5.87 7.83
C ASN A 548 1.97 -7.07 6.94
N ILE A 549 3.07 -6.96 6.19
CA ILE A 549 3.67 -8.07 5.44
C ILE A 549 4.64 -8.82 6.36
N GLU A 550 5.50 -8.08 7.07
CA GLU A 550 6.46 -8.62 8.04
C GLU A 550 5.77 -9.32 9.22
N ASN A 551 4.73 -8.71 9.80
CA ASN A 551 3.99 -9.30 10.92
C ASN A 551 3.22 -10.59 10.56
N GLY A 552 3.25 -10.98 9.29
CA GLY A 552 2.78 -12.25 8.76
C GLY A 552 1.28 -12.30 8.46
N LEU A 553 0.56 -11.17 8.47
CA LEU A 553 -0.86 -11.15 8.07
C LEU A 553 -1.04 -11.46 6.57
N SER A 554 -0.16 -10.94 5.70
CA SER A 554 -0.16 -11.23 4.26
C SER A 554 -0.25 -12.73 3.94
N SER A 555 0.49 -13.56 4.69
CA SER A 555 0.53 -15.02 4.52
C SER A 555 -0.74 -15.75 4.96
N ARG A 556 -1.59 -15.12 5.78
CA ARG A 556 -2.81 -15.70 6.36
C ARG A 556 -4.07 -15.38 5.56
N VAL A 557 -3.95 -14.63 4.47
CA VAL A 557 -5.08 -14.15 3.66
C VAL A 557 -5.05 -14.80 2.28
N LEU A 558 -6.20 -15.36 1.87
CA LEU A 558 -6.46 -15.84 0.52
C LEU A 558 -6.74 -14.65 -0.40
N VAL A 559 -5.79 -14.29 -1.26
CA VAL A 559 -5.97 -13.24 -2.25
C VAL A 559 -6.51 -13.84 -3.55
N ALA A 560 -7.52 -13.20 -4.15
CA ALA A 560 -8.00 -13.53 -5.49
C ALA A 560 -8.17 -12.26 -6.33
N GLU A 561 -7.91 -12.37 -7.63
CA GLU A 561 -7.98 -11.27 -8.59
C GLU A 561 -9.20 -11.44 -9.50
N MET A 562 -10.05 -10.41 -9.58
CA MET A 562 -11.06 -10.34 -10.64
C MET A 562 -10.37 -10.28 -12.00
N PRO A 563 -10.90 -10.94 -13.04
CA PRO A 563 -10.35 -10.84 -14.38
C PRO A 563 -10.36 -9.39 -14.85
N ASP A 564 -9.35 -9.00 -15.62
CA ASP A 564 -9.34 -7.71 -16.28
C ASP A 564 -10.57 -7.61 -17.21
N ALA A 565 -11.26 -6.47 -17.11
CA ALA A 565 -12.45 -6.13 -17.88
C ALA A 565 -12.25 -4.85 -18.70
N SER A 566 -11.03 -4.30 -18.72
CA SER A 566 -10.65 -3.14 -19.53
C SER A 566 -10.97 -3.39 -21.00
N PHE A 567 -11.81 -2.52 -21.57
CA PHE A 567 -12.32 -2.61 -22.94
C PHE A 567 -13.10 -3.90 -23.29
N ALA A 568 -13.33 -4.80 -22.32
CA ALA A 568 -14.07 -6.03 -22.52
C ALA A 568 -15.58 -5.76 -22.63
N LYS A 569 -16.31 -6.63 -23.36
CA LYS A 569 -17.77 -6.56 -23.43
C LYS A 569 -18.38 -6.84 -22.05
N MET A 570 -19.41 -6.08 -21.69
CA MET A 570 -20.15 -6.26 -20.42
C MET A 570 -20.60 -7.73 -20.26
N PRO A 571 -20.16 -8.44 -19.20
CA PRO A 571 -20.51 -9.85 -19.01
C PRO A 571 -22.00 -10.02 -18.70
N LYS A 572 -22.61 -11.06 -19.28
CA LYS A 572 -24.02 -11.41 -19.06
C LYS A 572 -24.15 -12.37 -17.88
N PHE A 573 -24.46 -11.84 -16.70
CA PHE A 573 -24.82 -12.64 -15.54
C PHE A 573 -26.22 -13.25 -15.71
N ARG A 574 -26.41 -14.50 -15.28
CA ARG A 574 -27.74 -15.08 -15.07
C ARG A 574 -28.05 -15.06 -13.57
N LYS A 575 -29.32 -14.85 -13.21
CA LYS A 575 -29.75 -15.02 -11.81
C LYS A 575 -29.70 -16.51 -11.46
N ARG A 576 -29.29 -16.82 -10.23
CA ARG A 576 -29.47 -18.16 -9.63
C ARG A 576 -30.97 -18.41 -9.43
N SER A 577 -31.39 -19.65 -9.61
CA SER A 577 -32.79 -20.06 -9.35
C SER A 577 -33.05 -20.18 -7.85
N ASP A 578 -34.32 -20.24 -7.45
CA ASP A 578 -34.69 -20.49 -6.06
C ASP A 578 -34.23 -21.89 -5.59
N GLU A 579 -34.08 -22.86 -6.50
CA GLU A 579 -33.49 -24.15 -6.18
C GLU A 579 -31.98 -24.06 -5.90
N ASP A 580 -31.23 -23.26 -6.66
CA ASP A 580 -29.80 -23.01 -6.40
C ASP A 580 -29.59 -22.34 -5.04
N VAL A 581 -30.48 -21.38 -4.73
CA VAL A 581 -30.54 -20.72 -3.42
C VAL A 581 -30.84 -21.72 -2.31
N ALA A 582 -31.83 -22.61 -2.50
CA ALA A 582 -32.20 -23.64 -1.53
C ALA A 582 -31.06 -24.64 -1.30
N ARG A 583 -30.35 -25.07 -2.34
CA ARG A 583 -29.14 -25.91 -2.25
C ARG A 583 -28.02 -25.22 -1.47
N ILE A 584 -27.84 -23.90 -1.60
CA ILE A 584 -26.91 -23.14 -0.75
C ILE A 584 -27.37 -23.12 0.72
N GLN A 585 -28.67 -23.00 1.01
CA GLN A 585 -29.17 -23.09 2.39
C GLN A 585 -29.00 -24.51 2.98
N GLU A 586 -29.17 -25.56 2.16
CA GLU A 586 -28.89 -26.94 2.58
C GLU A 586 -27.39 -27.12 2.90
N ALA A 587 -26.50 -26.57 2.08
CA ALA A 587 -25.06 -26.57 2.31
C ALA A 587 -24.67 -25.87 3.63
N VAL A 588 -25.30 -24.73 3.94
CA VAL A 588 -25.16 -24.04 5.23
C VAL A 588 -25.61 -24.93 6.39
N SER A 589 -26.83 -25.48 6.31
CA SER A 589 -27.39 -26.36 7.36
C SER A 589 -26.53 -27.60 7.59
N ARG A 590 -25.94 -28.15 6.51
CA ARG A 590 -25.01 -29.29 6.55
C ARG A 590 -23.71 -28.93 7.30
N LEU A 591 -23.11 -27.78 7.02
CA LEU A 591 -21.90 -27.32 7.72
C LEU A 591 -22.15 -27.12 9.22
N ARG A 592 -23.29 -26.53 9.60
CA ARG A 592 -23.73 -26.36 10.99
C ARG A 592 -23.97 -27.67 11.73
N GLY A 593 -24.21 -28.77 11.00
CA GLY A 593 -24.44 -30.10 11.57
C GLY A 593 -23.16 -30.84 12.00
N TYR A 594 -21.98 -30.37 11.62
CA TYR A 594 -20.70 -30.97 12.03
C TYR A 594 -20.15 -30.32 13.31
N SER A 595 -19.65 -31.16 14.22
CA SER A 595 -18.96 -30.73 15.42
C SER A 595 -17.91 -31.75 15.88
N GLY A 596 -16.94 -31.30 16.68
CA GLY A 596 -15.85 -32.13 17.18
C GLY A 596 -14.73 -32.37 16.15
N LEU A 597 -13.92 -33.39 16.41
CA LEU A 597 -12.77 -33.74 15.57
C LEU A 597 -13.22 -34.45 14.29
N VAL A 598 -12.86 -33.90 13.14
CA VAL A 598 -13.05 -34.53 11.82
C VAL A 598 -11.68 -34.98 11.30
N ASP A 599 -11.45 -36.30 11.26
CA ASP A 599 -10.21 -36.84 10.71
C ASP A 599 -10.19 -36.70 9.17
N THR A 600 -9.05 -36.26 8.66
CA THR A 600 -8.81 -35.93 7.25
C THR A 600 -7.44 -36.44 6.77
N PRO A 601 -7.20 -37.77 6.82
CA PRO A 601 -5.89 -38.34 6.61
C PRO A 601 -5.39 -38.20 5.17
N ARG A 602 -6.28 -38.15 4.16
CA ARG A 602 -5.87 -37.99 2.76
C ARG A 602 -5.51 -36.54 2.44
N LEU A 603 -6.24 -35.58 2.97
CA LEU A 603 -5.95 -34.15 2.86
C LEU A 603 -4.64 -33.81 3.57
N ARG A 604 -4.45 -34.30 4.81
CA ARG A 604 -3.17 -34.15 5.53
C ARG A 604 -2.00 -34.64 4.69
N LYS A 605 -2.04 -35.88 4.21
CA LYS A 605 -0.98 -36.48 3.40
C LYS A 605 -0.75 -35.77 2.06
N ALA A 606 -1.82 -35.31 1.40
CA ALA A 606 -1.70 -34.58 0.14
C ALA A 606 -1.02 -33.22 0.34
N ILE A 607 -1.44 -32.47 1.37
CA ILE A 607 -0.89 -31.15 1.68
C ILE A 607 0.54 -31.24 2.22
N GLU A 608 0.86 -32.27 3.02
CA GLU A 608 2.22 -32.59 3.46
C GLU A 608 3.17 -32.78 2.25
N GLY A 609 2.77 -33.61 1.29
CA GLY A 609 3.54 -33.81 0.06
C GLY A 609 3.74 -32.52 -0.75
N TRP A 610 2.70 -31.71 -0.88
CA TRP A 610 2.76 -30.43 -1.60
C TRP A 610 3.66 -29.39 -0.89
N VAL A 611 3.53 -29.22 0.43
CA VAL A 611 4.30 -28.21 1.16
C VAL A 611 5.80 -28.56 1.22
N GLU A 612 6.13 -29.86 1.20
CA GLU A 612 7.50 -30.36 1.05
C GLU A 612 8.03 -30.22 -0.38
N GLN A 613 7.23 -30.53 -1.40
CA GLN A 613 7.60 -30.24 -2.80
C GLN A 613 7.95 -28.75 -2.98
N LYS A 614 7.11 -27.86 -2.46
CA LYS A 614 7.35 -26.40 -2.50
C LYS A 614 8.56 -25.95 -1.68
N ARG A 615 8.96 -26.71 -0.65
CA ARG A 615 10.24 -26.49 0.05
C ARG A 615 11.42 -26.78 -0.86
N ILE A 616 11.36 -27.90 -1.59
CA ILE A 616 12.44 -28.32 -2.50
C ILE A 616 12.54 -27.35 -3.68
N GLU A 617 11.43 -26.88 -4.23
CA GLU A 617 11.38 -25.80 -5.24
C GLU A 617 12.04 -24.52 -4.69
N ALA A 618 11.56 -24.00 -3.55
CA ALA A 618 12.11 -22.78 -2.95
C ALA A 618 13.60 -22.89 -2.59
N ALA A 619 14.06 -24.05 -2.12
CA ALA A 619 15.46 -24.27 -1.76
C ALA A 619 16.39 -24.36 -2.98
N LYS A 620 15.91 -24.86 -4.13
CA LYS A 620 16.67 -24.86 -5.39
C LYS A 620 16.83 -23.46 -5.96
N ASP A 621 15.78 -22.66 -5.88
CA ASP A 621 15.72 -21.31 -6.45
C ASP A 621 16.31 -20.23 -5.49
N ILE A 622 16.59 -20.59 -4.23
CA ILE A 622 16.91 -19.67 -3.13
C ILE A 622 15.80 -18.60 -2.94
N ASP A 623 14.55 -19.05 -3.10
CA ASP A 623 13.37 -18.21 -3.10
C ASP A 623 12.79 -18.10 -1.67
N HIS A 624 13.29 -17.11 -0.93
CA HIS A 624 12.86 -16.81 0.44
C HIS A 624 11.37 -16.38 0.53
N VAL A 625 10.82 -15.80 -0.54
CA VAL A 625 9.41 -15.39 -0.62
C VAL A 625 8.50 -16.62 -0.70
N LYS A 626 8.83 -17.57 -1.58
CA LYS A 626 8.15 -18.86 -1.72
C LYS A 626 8.28 -19.72 -0.46
N ASP A 627 9.45 -19.79 0.19
CA ASP A 627 9.60 -20.53 1.47
C ASP A 627 8.77 -19.93 2.62
N THR A 628 8.59 -18.61 2.61
CA THR A 628 7.75 -17.91 3.60
C THR A 628 6.27 -18.21 3.37
N TYR A 629 5.76 -18.00 2.15
CA TYR A 629 4.33 -18.13 1.87
C TYR A 629 3.83 -19.59 1.80
N ARG A 630 4.63 -20.56 1.31
CA ARG A 630 4.19 -21.95 1.13
C ARG A 630 3.58 -22.58 2.39
N LYS A 631 4.10 -22.23 3.58
CA LYS A 631 3.70 -22.80 4.87
C LYS A 631 2.25 -22.46 5.23
N ARG A 632 1.82 -21.21 5.00
CA ARG A 632 0.44 -20.77 5.28
C ARG A 632 -0.50 -20.98 4.10
N ALA A 633 -0.01 -20.92 2.86
CA ALA A 633 -0.77 -21.35 1.68
C ALA A 633 -1.21 -22.83 1.79
N ALA A 634 -0.35 -23.71 2.30
CA ALA A 634 -0.68 -25.10 2.61
C ALA A 634 -1.85 -25.23 3.63
N VAL A 635 -1.82 -24.44 4.71
CA VAL A 635 -2.89 -24.42 5.73
C VAL A 635 -4.21 -23.90 5.13
N ILE A 636 -4.15 -22.86 4.29
CA ILE A 636 -5.35 -22.32 3.61
C ILE A 636 -5.94 -23.36 2.67
N GLY A 637 -5.14 -23.98 1.80
CA GLY A 637 -5.58 -25.04 0.90
C GLY A 637 -6.17 -26.24 1.62
N PHE A 638 -5.54 -26.68 2.72
CA PHE A 638 -6.07 -27.73 3.59
C PHE A 638 -7.45 -27.37 4.15
N ARG A 639 -7.61 -26.19 4.76
CA ARG A 639 -8.90 -25.72 5.32
C ARG A 639 -9.99 -25.62 4.25
N CYS A 640 -9.66 -25.17 3.05
CA CYS A 640 -10.58 -25.20 1.89
C CYS A 640 -10.98 -26.64 1.50
N GLY A 641 -10.02 -27.58 1.56
CA GLY A 641 -10.27 -29.02 1.40
C GLY A 641 -11.21 -29.60 2.45
N VAL A 642 -11.06 -29.22 3.72
CA VAL A 642 -11.97 -29.63 4.81
C VAL A 642 -13.39 -29.11 4.53
N VAL A 643 -13.56 -27.83 4.18
CA VAL A 643 -14.88 -27.28 3.83
C VAL A 643 -15.51 -28.05 2.65
N PHE A 644 -14.73 -28.39 1.62
CA PHE A 644 -15.18 -29.25 0.52
C PHE A 644 -15.64 -30.63 1.02
N HIS A 645 -14.87 -31.26 1.92
CA HIS A 645 -15.18 -32.58 2.47
C HIS A 645 -16.51 -32.58 3.25
N LEU A 646 -16.69 -31.62 4.17
CA LEU A 646 -17.92 -31.45 4.95
C LEU A 646 -19.13 -31.23 4.03
N LEU A 647 -19.00 -30.36 3.01
CA LEU A 647 -20.05 -30.12 2.03
C LEU A 647 -20.36 -31.35 1.17
N SER A 648 -19.36 -32.18 0.87
CA SER A 648 -19.57 -33.42 0.11
C SER A 648 -20.48 -34.42 0.83
N GLY A 649 -20.55 -34.40 2.17
CA GLY A 649 -21.35 -35.34 2.96
C GLY A 649 -20.86 -36.79 2.91
N CYS A 650 -19.66 -37.04 2.38
CA CYS A 650 -19.09 -38.38 2.24
C CYS A 650 -18.25 -38.74 3.47
N ASN A 651 -18.32 -39.99 3.94
CA ASN A 651 -17.54 -40.48 5.09
C ASN A 651 -16.01 -40.53 4.87
N LYS A 652 -15.53 -40.28 3.65
CA LYS A 652 -14.10 -40.30 3.27
C LYS A 652 -13.83 -39.20 2.27
N GLU A 653 -12.64 -38.62 2.32
CA GLU A 653 -12.23 -37.58 1.37
C GLU A 653 -12.16 -38.17 -0.04
N SER A 654 -12.78 -37.50 -1.01
CA SER A 654 -12.76 -37.91 -2.42
C SER A 654 -11.47 -37.44 -3.12
N LYS A 655 -11.16 -37.98 -4.31
CA LYS A 655 -10.05 -37.44 -5.11
C LYS A 655 -10.30 -35.96 -5.47
N ALA A 656 -11.53 -35.59 -5.82
CA ALA A 656 -11.87 -34.20 -6.11
C ALA A 656 -11.64 -33.25 -4.91
N CYS A 657 -11.82 -33.75 -3.68
CA CYS A 657 -11.53 -33.02 -2.45
C CYS A 657 -10.02 -32.77 -2.28
N THR A 658 -9.18 -33.78 -2.48
CA THR A 658 -7.72 -33.61 -2.42
C THR A 658 -7.20 -32.73 -3.55
N ASP A 659 -7.68 -32.94 -4.78
CA ASP A 659 -7.29 -32.14 -5.94
C ASP A 659 -7.68 -30.66 -5.76
N PHE A 660 -8.86 -30.38 -5.17
CA PHE A 660 -9.30 -29.03 -4.82
C PHE A 660 -8.43 -28.38 -3.74
N ALA A 661 -8.06 -29.11 -2.68
CA ALA A 661 -7.21 -28.59 -1.61
C ALA A 661 -5.81 -28.19 -2.13
N LEU A 662 -5.22 -29.02 -3.00
CA LEU A 662 -3.94 -28.76 -3.66
C LEU A 662 -4.02 -27.55 -4.60
N MET A 663 -5.08 -27.47 -5.40
CA MET A 663 -5.33 -26.32 -6.28
C MET A 663 -5.48 -25.03 -5.48
N MET A 664 -6.22 -25.03 -4.37
CA MET A 664 -6.37 -23.86 -3.50
C MET A 664 -5.05 -23.47 -2.80
N ALA A 665 -4.20 -24.44 -2.43
CA ALA A 665 -2.87 -24.17 -1.87
C ALA A 665 -1.96 -23.47 -2.91
N GLU A 666 -1.92 -24.01 -4.13
CA GLU A 666 -1.13 -23.45 -5.24
C GLU A 666 -1.63 -22.06 -5.66
N TYR A 667 -2.95 -21.89 -5.83
CA TYR A 667 -3.56 -20.59 -6.15
C TYR A 667 -3.26 -19.56 -5.06
N CYS A 668 -3.40 -19.93 -3.78
CA CYS A 668 -3.10 -19.05 -2.66
C CYS A 668 -1.62 -18.62 -2.64
N LEU A 669 -0.69 -19.56 -2.81
CA LEU A 669 0.74 -19.27 -2.87
C LEU A 669 1.07 -18.28 -4.00
N GLN A 670 0.61 -18.56 -5.21
CA GLN A 670 0.88 -17.73 -6.38
C GLN A 670 0.26 -16.33 -6.25
N GLN A 671 -0.96 -16.21 -5.71
CA GLN A 671 -1.57 -14.88 -5.49
C GLN A 671 -0.91 -14.11 -4.35
N GLN A 672 -0.41 -14.77 -3.31
CA GLN A 672 0.37 -14.12 -2.24
C GLN A 672 1.71 -13.60 -2.77
N ILE A 673 2.43 -14.40 -3.57
CA ILE A 673 3.66 -13.97 -4.25
C ILE A 673 3.35 -12.81 -5.22
N LYS A 674 2.32 -12.91 -6.05
CA LYS A 674 1.94 -11.84 -6.99
C LYS A 674 1.52 -10.54 -6.29
N ALA A 675 0.86 -10.62 -5.14
CA ALA A 675 0.33 -9.45 -4.43
C ALA A 675 1.34 -8.78 -3.49
N PHE A 676 2.24 -9.57 -2.89
CA PHE A 676 3.10 -9.14 -1.77
C PHE A 676 4.57 -9.55 -1.91
N GLY A 677 4.94 -10.30 -2.95
CA GLY A 677 6.28 -10.88 -3.11
C GLY A 677 7.37 -9.82 -3.25
N GLU A 678 7.19 -8.86 -4.17
CA GLU A 678 8.12 -7.73 -4.38
C GLU A 678 8.39 -6.94 -3.08
N ALA A 679 7.34 -6.72 -2.27
CA ALA A 679 7.46 -6.01 -1.00
C ALA A 679 8.20 -6.84 0.07
N LEU A 680 7.95 -8.15 0.14
CA LEU A 680 8.66 -9.06 1.05
C LEU A 680 10.12 -9.29 0.62
N GLU A 681 10.38 -9.34 -0.68
CA GLU A 681 11.74 -9.43 -1.24
C GLU A 681 12.53 -8.15 -0.96
N SER A 682 11.92 -6.98 -1.15
CA SER A 682 12.52 -5.69 -0.78
C SER A 682 12.88 -5.67 0.70
N GLN A 683 12.02 -6.18 1.59
CA GLN A 683 12.33 -6.33 3.02
C GLN A 683 13.48 -7.31 3.29
N PHE A 684 13.60 -8.42 2.57
CA PHE A 684 14.75 -9.31 2.71
C PHE A 684 16.04 -8.65 2.22
N LEU A 685 15.98 -7.82 1.18
CA LEU A 685 17.12 -7.02 0.73
C LEU A 685 17.46 -5.92 1.74
N ASP A 686 16.49 -5.16 2.24
CA ASP A 686 16.68 -4.13 3.26
C ASP A 686 17.21 -4.72 4.57
N ALA A 687 16.70 -5.88 5.03
CA ALA A 687 17.21 -6.57 6.21
C ALA A 687 18.62 -7.15 5.99
N ARG A 688 18.96 -7.58 4.77
CA ARG A 688 20.34 -7.97 4.41
C ARG A 688 21.25 -6.76 4.34
N ASP A 689 20.80 -5.64 3.78
CA ASP A 689 21.52 -4.39 3.69
C ASP A 689 21.65 -3.72 5.07
N GLU A 690 20.69 -3.87 5.98
CA GLU A 690 20.83 -3.51 7.39
C GLU A 690 21.81 -4.44 8.10
N CYS A 691 21.77 -5.75 7.86
CA CYS A 691 22.81 -6.67 8.36
C CYS A 691 24.20 -6.32 7.78
N VAL A 692 24.28 -5.78 6.56
CA VAL A 692 25.50 -5.32 5.91
C VAL A 692 25.88 -3.88 6.31
N ARG A 693 24.96 -3.03 6.77
CA ARG A 693 25.23 -1.70 7.37
C ARG A 693 25.63 -1.81 8.84
N TYR A 694 25.04 -2.74 9.58
CA TYR A 694 25.59 -3.21 10.87
C TYR A 694 26.91 -3.98 10.67
N GLY A 695 27.10 -4.60 9.50
CA GLY A 695 28.31 -5.31 9.05
C GLY A 695 29.30 -4.47 8.25
N SER A 696 29.10 -3.16 8.08
CA SER A 696 30.00 -2.28 7.30
C SER A 696 31.08 -1.64 8.18
N ASN A 697 31.03 -1.87 9.48
CA ASN A 697 32.26 -2.23 10.17
C ASN A 697 32.65 -3.63 9.66
N HIS A 698 33.66 -3.70 8.78
CA HIS A 698 34.38 -4.94 8.41
C HIS A 698 34.36 -5.86 9.62
N SER A 699 33.85 -7.10 9.49
CA SER A 699 33.34 -7.79 10.68
C SER A 699 34.37 -7.75 11.79
N ILE A 700 33.97 -7.27 12.97
CA ILE A 700 34.93 -7.03 14.07
C ILE A 700 35.66 -8.34 14.40
N PHE A 701 34.98 -9.47 14.18
CA PHE A 701 35.57 -10.79 14.15
C PHE A 701 36.76 -10.88 13.19
N ASP A 702 36.63 -10.56 11.90
CA ASP A 702 37.73 -10.59 10.91
C ASP A 702 38.90 -9.68 11.29
N GLN A 703 38.61 -8.47 11.78
CA GLN A 703 39.63 -7.48 12.20
C GLN A 703 40.44 -7.92 13.43
N LEU A 704 39.91 -8.78 14.30
CA LEU A 704 40.65 -9.30 15.45
C LEU A 704 41.81 -10.20 15.00
N ALA A 705 42.86 -10.29 15.79
CA ALA A 705 43.92 -11.28 15.57
C ALA A 705 43.37 -12.72 15.72
N PRO A 706 44.04 -13.75 15.15
CA PRO A 706 43.63 -15.16 15.31
C PRO A 706 43.49 -15.62 16.76
N THR A 707 44.16 -14.93 17.70
CA THR A 707 43.90 -15.00 19.15
C THR A 707 43.79 -13.58 19.68
N PHE A 708 42.78 -13.27 20.48
CA PHE A 708 42.43 -11.92 20.92
C PHE A 708 41.85 -11.88 22.35
N THR A 709 41.82 -10.69 22.94
CA THR A 709 41.28 -10.40 24.28
C THR A 709 39.96 -9.62 24.23
N MET A 710 39.30 -9.49 25.39
CA MET A 710 38.12 -8.64 25.55
C MET A 710 38.46 -7.15 25.33
N ASP A 711 39.70 -6.75 25.56
CA ASP A 711 40.15 -5.37 25.43
C ASP A 711 40.39 -5.01 23.96
N ASP A 712 40.90 -5.94 23.14
CA ASP A 712 41.00 -5.79 21.68
C ASP A 712 39.60 -5.62 21.05
N LEU A 713 38.64 -6.46 21.47
CA LEU A 713 37.24 -6.36 21.05
C LEU A 713 36.62 -5.01 21.46
N ARG A 714 36.97 -4.48 22.64
CA ARG A 714 36.52 -3.16 23.11
C ARG A 714 37.14 -2.02 22.30
N ALA A 715 38.43 -2.13 21.97
CA ALA A 715 39.16 -1.13 21.18
C ALA A 715 38.57 -0.95 19.77
N LEU A 716 38.18 -2.05 19.12
CA LEU A 716 37.51 -2.03 17.81
C LEU A 716 36.06 -1.52 17.88
N LYS A 717 35.40 -1.56 19.05
CA LYS A 717 34.01 -1.11 19.24
C LYS A 717 33.83 0.37 19.62
N ARG A 718 34.93 1.13 19.77
CA ARG A 718 35.01 2.57 20.14
C ARG A 718 33.70 3.20 20.64
N GLY A 719 33.42 3.07 21.94
CA GLY A 719 32.34 3.81 22.62
C GLY A 719 30.91 3.27 22.47
N PHE A 720 30.60 2.47 21.44
CA PHE A 720 29.22 2.05 21.14
C PHE A 720 28.74 0.78 21.88
N CYS A 721 29.47 0.28 22.89
CA CYS A 721 29.09 -0.96 23.58
C CYS A 721 29.61 -1.04 25.02
N GLY A 722 28.69 -1.13 26.00
CA GLY A 722 29.02 -1.43 27.39
C GLY A 722 29.46 -2.88 27.61
N GLU A 723 30.09 -3.15 28.76
CA GLU A 723 30.75 -4.44 29.02
C GLU A 723 29.81 -5.67 28.91
N ALA A 724 28.55 -5.52 29.33
CA ALA A 724 27.52 -6.55 29.17
C ALA A 724 27.23 -6.92 27.70
N GLY A 725 27.36 -5.96 26.78
CA GLY A 725 27.21 -6.19 25.35
C GLY A 725 28.39 -6.97 24.75
N LEU A 726 29.62 -6.62 25.15
CA LEU A 726 30.83 -7.35 24.73
C LEU A 726 30.79 -8.83 25.19
N ARG A 727 30.35 -9.08 26.44
CA ARG A 727 30.14 -10.44 26.95
C ARG A 727 29.08 -11.23 26.15
N LYS A 728 28.01 -10.58 25.68
CA LYS A 728 27.01 -11.21 24.78
C LYS A 728 27.60 -11.56 23.41
N ILE A 729 28.46 -10.72 22.84
CA ILE A 729 29.13 -10.99 21.56
C ILE A 729 30.01 -12.24 21.66
N ILE A 730 30.88 -12.32 22.67
CA ILE A 730 31.75 -13.49 22.89
C ILE A 730 30.93 -14.74 23.19
N SER A 731 29.88 -14.65 24.02
CA SER A 731 28.99 -15.78 24.30
C SER A 731 28.33 -16.34 23.02
N ARG A 732 27.90 -15.44 22.11
CA ARG A 732 27.34 -15.82 20.81
C ARG A 732 28.38 -16.49 19.93
N TRP A 733 29.55 -15.90 19.71
CA TRP A 733 30.60 -16.50 18.88
C TRP A 733 31.10 -17.86 19.41
N TYR A 734 31.12 -18.05 20.73
CA TYR A 734 31.48 -19.32 21.33
C TYR A 734 30.40 -20.39 21.12
N ARG A 735 29.13 -20.04 21.31
CA ARG A 735 27.98 -20.94 21.05
C ARG A 735 27.86 -21.31 19.58
N ASP A 736 28.07 -20.33 18.70
CA ASP A 736 27.95 -20.47 17.24
C ASP A 736 29.24 -21.08 16.62
N GLN A 737 30.19 -21.56 17.45
CA GLN A 737 31.45 -22.25 17.10
C GLN A 737 32.44 -21.45 16.22
N TRP A 738 32.46 -20.12 16.33
CA TRP A 738 33.42 -19.26 15.63
C TRP A 738 34.70 -19.03 16.45
N ILE A 739 34.64 -19.21 17.77
CA ILE A 739 35.79 -19.12 18.68
C ILE A 739 35.84 -20.27 19.67
N GLU A 740 37.06 -20.65 20.05
CA GLU A 740 37.34 -21.43 21.25
C GLU A 740 37.96 -20.53 22.34
N LYS A 741 37.80 -20.93 23.61
CA LYS A 741 38.39 -20.22 24.75
C LYS A 741 39.73 -20.88 25.10
N THR A 742 40.82 -20.15 24.93
CA THR A 742 42.18 -20.69 25.17
C THR A 742 42.62 -20.55 26.62
N ASP A 743 42.25 -19.45 27.29
CA ASP A 743 42.47 -19.27 28.73
C ASP A 743 41.38 -18.38 29.37
N ARG A 744 41.63 -17.84 30.58
CA ARG A 744 40.64 -17.02 31.29
C ARG A 744 40.29 -15.69 30.59
N THR A 745 41.19 -15.17 29.76
CA THR A 745 41.19 -13.81 29.16
C THR A 745 41.35 -13.78 27.65
N HIS A 746 41.72 -14.89 27.01
CA HIS A 746 41.95 -15.00 25.57
C HIS A 746 40.96 -15.96 24.87
N TRP A 747 40.65 -15.62 23.63
CA TRP A 747 39.85 -16.42 22.70
C TRP A 747 40.57 -16.57 21.37
N LYS A 748 40.40 -17.72 20.72
CA LYS A 748 41.03 -18.04 19.44
C LYS A 748 39.95 -18.29 18.38
N LYS A 749 40.15 -17.75 17.18
CA LYS A 749 39.28 -17.99 16.03
C LYS A 749 39.40 -19.45 15.58
N LEU A 750 38.26 -20.03 15.22
CA LEU A 750 38.19 -21.31 14.51
C LEU A 750 38.07 -21.01 13.01
N ASN A 751 38.84 -21.70 12.17
CA ASN A 751 38.79 -21.53 10.71
C ASN A 751 37.53 -22.21 10.17
N THR A 752 36.40 -21.49 10.18
CA THR A 752 35.17 -21.93 9.52
C THR A 752 35.40 -21.99 8.02
N THR A 753 35.56 -23.21 7.48
CA THR A 753 35.67 -23.41 6.03
C THR A 753 34.25 -23.53 5.48
N VAL A 754 33.79 -22.48 4.81
CA VAL A 754 32.53 -22.41 4.03
C VAL A 754 32.84 -21.69 2.73
#